data_AF-A0A7Y4KPS5-F1
#
_entry.id   AF-A0A7Y4KPS5-F1
#
_cell.length_a   1.000
_cell.length_b   1.000
_cell.length_c   1.000
_cell.angle_alpha   90.00
_cell.angle_beta   90.00
_cell.angle_gamma   90.00
#
_symmetry.space_group_name_H-M   'P 1'
#
loop_
_entity.id
_entity.type
_entity.pdbx_description
1 polymer ?
#
loop_
_entity_poly.entity_id
_entity_poly.type
_entity_poly.pdbx_seq_one_letter_code
_entity_poly.pdbx_strand_id
1 'polypeptide(L)'
;MAAPVAAGAKAPAQRKMEQQLSALPDGPTRQALLKALSNGLSPTDAGAIATALGGLSPAQQKDLSTLLAKAGLSTKASPRSDADAERTFLLKAVAGGASGATLKRLADQIRGRPPSHQGFSFNPLSASAGTQKRSAPTSAADAAAAKLKTAMDDIWGTDEAAVFQALEGLDPSQLKEVAQKYEKLTGMPLEDALNLELEGADLKRALTALGRQGPAAPTAPVQASAKAAATTTVSAATASDIQKNLDGIQVKSKDEGTLQRGNAVELNDLIPRNVATWKPPKAKLYAPLKKAVEARNKAQAAVNAATTEPAKKAAQEKLKAADATVQAEGEKVKAWLKDHIGDNPSLRHATAEVKVAERGLSKLEKQQKKAKVPKDPVEAEKFRQSQKTALDAAKAKVTDAQARAKTVKDGLLARVDAYAPMVAVKQTRSEVTVNGTTVTMRDGRETAYTNSWSAVDGGAVSGDSAAQVTSQLEKSGISEDRQKILASISGLEGTFSKVNTWDIGRVSWGFTQWTLGKDGNGTLAGFMRDLKKTDPAQYEKSFGKFGLDVDAKGVVLTRPDGTVLKGVAAAEAIRTDVKLAAVFMAAGADPAMQQAQIKYADEGKISGTRNTSVPVTGKDAEGKPKAAKLKLKDVVTSEYGNAIMTDLAVNAGSGARVAAAALEKYVKDKGVDPAKVKEWGPDAEKAIIAALEGASRSERLVHHREAGFSKAPNSFAD
;
A
#
# COMPACT_ATOMS: atom_id res chain seq x y z
N MET A 1 -47.11 35.93 41.46
CA MET A 1 -46.41 36.95 40.66
C MET A 1 -44.92 36.81 40.93
N ALA A 2 -44.21 36.06 40.10
CA ALA A 2 -42.75 35.94 40.16
C ALA A 2 -42.16 36.73 38.98
N ALA A 3 -41.24 37.64 39.30
CA ALA A 3 -40.59 38.57 38.38
C ALA A 3 -39.79 37.83 37.27
N PRO A 4 -39.62 38.43 36.09
CA PRO A 4 -38.84 37.83 35.01
C PRO A 4 -37.35 37.82 35.40
N VAL A 5 -36.75 36.63 35.35
CA VAL A 5 -35.32 36.41 35.57
C VAL A 5 -34.56 37.12 34.45
N ALA A 6 -33.74 38.11 34.82
CA ALA A 6 -32.85 38.83 33.91
C ALA A 6 -31.92 37.84 33.18
N ALA A 7 -31.91 37.91 31.85
CA ALA A 7 -31.03 37.12 31.00
C ALA A 7 -29.56 37.35 31.40
N GLY A 8 -28.89 36.27 31.81
CA GLY A 8 -27.50 36.29 32.24
C GLY A 8 -26.57 36.93 31.21
N ALA A 9 -25.59 37.69 31.70
CA ALA A 9 -24.59 38.35 30.87
C ALA A 9 -23.89 37.36 29.92
N LYS A 10 -24.11 37.53 28.60
CA LYS A 10 -23.47 36.70 27.56
C LYS A 10 -21.95 36.67 27.69
N ALA A 11 -21.33 35.51 27.45
CA ALA A 11 -19.89 35.30 27.54
C ALA A 11 -19.09 36.26 26.62
N PRO A 12 -17.86 36.70 26.99
CA PRO A 12 -17.06 37.65 26.21
C PRO A 12 -16.83 37.23 24.74
N ALA A 13 -16.61 35.94 24.48
CA ALA A 13 -16.44 35.41 23.13
C ALA A 13 -17.70 35.56 22.26
N GLN A 14 -18.89 35.46 22.87
CA GLN A 14 -20.17 35.58 22.19
C GLN A 14 -20.47 37.04 21.81
N ARG A 15 -20.13 38.00 22.69
CA ARG A 15 -20.24 39.44 22.39
C ARG A 15 -19.28 39.86 21.27
N LYS A 16 -18.03 39.38 21.30
CA LYS A 16 -17.02 39.64 20.27
C LYS A 16 -17.44 39.08 18.91
N MET A 17 -17.98 37.86 18.89
CA MET A 17 -18.52 37.25 17.67
C MET A 17 -19.72 38.06 17.12
N GLU A 18 -20.68 38.48 17.96
CA GLU A 18 -21.82 39.30 17.54
C GLU A 18 -21.37 40.63 16.90
N GLN A 19 -20.36 41.28 17.49
CA GLN A 19 -19.76 42.50 16.93
C GLN A 19 -19.10 42.24 15.56
N GLN A 20 -18.30 41.18 15.43
CA GLN A 20 -17.64 40.80 14.17
C GLN A 20 -18.64 40.41 13.08
N LEU A 21 -19.75 39.77 13.47
CA LEU A 21 -20.81 39.36 12.55
C LEU A 21 -21.64 40.56 12.06
N SER A 22 -21.85 41.56 12.92
CA SER A 22 -22.54 42.81 12.56
C SER A 22 -21.75 43.69 11.58
N ALA A 23 -20.43 43.51 11.52
CA ALA A 23 -19.54 44.21 10.59
C ALA A 23 -19.54 43.59 9.17
N LEU A 24 -20.13 42.41 8.97
CA LEU A 24 -20.25 41.80 7.65
C LEU A 24 -21.46 42.37 6.88
N PRO A 25 -21.32 42.64 5.57
CA PRO A 25 -22.44 43.04 4.73
C PRO A 25 -23.59 42.02 4.77
N ASP A 26 -24.82 42.51 4.75
CA ASP A 26 -26.00 41.65 4.61
C ASP A 26 -25.98 40.98 3.23
N GLY A 27 -25.91 39.65 3.21
CA GLY A 27 -25.77 38.87 1.99
C GLY A 27 -25.58 37.36 2.21
N PRO A 28 -25.40 36.58 1.13
CA PRO A 28 -25.39 35.11 1.18
C PRO A 28 -24.33 34.53 2.13
N THR A 29 -23.18 35.18 2.23
CA THR A 29 -22.08 34.76 3.09
C THR A 29 -22.39 34.92 4.57
N ARG A 30 -23.00 36.06 4.96
CA ARG A 30 -23.44 36.30 6.35
C ARG A 30 -24.58 35.36 6.74
N GLN A 31 -25.52 35.10 5.83
CA GLN A 31 -26.60 34.14 6.04
C GLN A 31 -26.08 32.70 6.21
N ALA A 32 -25.10 32.29 5.39
CA ALA A 32 -24.47 30.97 5.52
C ALA A 32 -23.74 30.80 6.86
N LEU A 33 -23.07 31.84 7.35
CA LEU A 33 -22.40 31.82 8.66
C LEU A 33 -23.40 31.79 9.82
N LEU A 34 -24.49 32.57 9.75
CA LEU A 34 -25.59 32.52 10.72
C LEU A 34 -26.23 31.12 10.78
N LYS A 35 -26.40 30.48 9.63
CA LYS A 35 -26.95 29.13 9.53
C LYS A 35 -25.97 28.06 10.06
N ALA A 36 -24.67 28.24 9.84
CA ALA A 36 -23.65 27.36 10.41
C ALA A 36 -23.60 27.46 11.95
N LEU A 37 -23.76 28.68 12.48
CA LEU A 37 -23.93 28.94 13.92
C LEU A 37 -25.16 28.23 14.49
N SER A 38 -26.32 28.32 13.83
CA SER A 38 -27.53 27.60 14.28
C SER A 38 -27.37 26.07 14.23
N ASN A 39 -26.44 25.56 13.40
CA ASN A 39 -26.16 24.14 13.22
C ASN A 39 -24.98 23.64 14.08
N GLY A 40 -24.57 24.39 15.10
CA GLY A 40 -23.60 23.93 16.12
C GLY A 40 -22.14 24.36 15.89
N LEU A 41 -21.86 25.33 15.01
CA LEU A 41 -20.54 25.94 14.91
C LEU A 41 -20.20 26.73 16.19
N SER A 42 -19.00 26.56 16.74
CA SER A 42 -18.61 27.25 17.98
C SER A 42 -18.56 28.79 17.80
N PRO A 43 -18.91 29.60 18.81
CA PRO A 43 -18.79 31.06 18.74
C PRO A 43 -17.37 31.55 18.42
N THR A 44 -16.35 30.81 18.88
CA THR A 44 -14.94 31.10 18.60
C THR A 44 -14.60 30.91 17.12
N ASP A 45 -15.01 29.79 16.52
CA ASP A 45 -14.79 29.53 15.09
C ASP A 45 -15.57 30.53 14.22
N ALA A 46 -16.79 30.87 14.62
CA ALA A 46 -17.60 31.84 13.90
C ALA A 46 -16.98 33.25 13.92
N GLY A 47 -16.36 33.66 15.04
CA GLY A 47 -15.61 34.91 15.13
C GLY A 47 -14.37 34.93 14.24
N ALA A 48 -13.63 33.81 14.17
CA ALA A 48 -12.48 33.65 13.28
C ALA A 48 -12.90 33.72 11.80
N ILE A 49 -14.00 33.06 11.44
CA ILE A 49 -14.58 33.11 10.09
C ILE A 49 -15.04 34.53 9.76
N ALA A 50 -15.77 35.20 10.65
CA ALA A 50 -16.25 36.56 10.40
C ALA A 50 -15.09 37.54 10.16
N THR A 51 -14.00 37.39 10.92
CA THR A 51 -12.77 38.18 10.73
C THR A 51 -12.13 37.93 9.37
N ALA A 52 -11.99 36.66 8.97
CA ALA A 52 -11.41 36.30 7.68
C ALA A 52 -12.26 36.78 6.50
N LEU A 53 -13.58 36.73 6.62
CA LEU A 53 -14.52 37.23 5.63
C LEU A 53 -14.41 38.75 5.42
N GLY A 54 -14.24 39.51 6.51
CA GLY A 54 -14.02 40.95 6.44
C GLY A 54 -12.72 41.35 5.73
N GLY A 55 -11.73 40.45 5.66
CA GLY A 55 -10.45 40.65 4.98
C GLY A 55 -10.41 40.24 3.51
N LEU A 56 -11.49 39.70 2.95
CA LEU A 56 -11.52 39.27 1.54
C LEU A 56 -11.72 40.45 0.58
N SER A 57 -11.04 40.40 -0.58
CA SER A 57 -11.26 41.36 -1.66
C SER A 57 -12.65 41.18 -2.31
N PRO A 58 -13.20 42.20 -3.00
CA PRO A 58 -14.51 42.09 -3.66
C PRO A 58 -14.63 40.91 -4.63
N ALA A 59 -13.53 40.58 -5.35
CA ALA A 59 -13.48 39.42 -6.24
C ALA A 59 -13.56 38.10 -5.45
N GLN A 60 -12.85 38.00 -4.33
CA GLN A 60 -12.86 36.81 -3.48
C GLN A 60 -14.21 36.61 -2.78
N GLN A 61 -14.87 37.70 -2.38
CA GLN A 61 -16.22 37.66 -1.81
C GLN A 61 -17.24 37.17 -2.85
N LYS A 62 -17.12 37.61 -4.11
CA LYS A 62 -17.96 37.15 -5.22
C LYS A 62 -17.74 35.66 -5.52
N ASP A 63 -16.49 35.20 -5.53
CA ASP A 63 -16.15 33.80 -5.72
C ASP A 63 -16.72 32.91 -4.61
N LEU A 64 -16.53 33.31 -3.35
CA LEU A 64 -17.08 32.58 -2.21
C LEU A 64 -18.62 32.54 -2.25
N SER A 65 -19.28 33.66 -2.52
CA SER A 65 -20.73 33.72 -2.66
C SER A 65 -21.23 32.75 -3.76
N THR A 66 -20.53 32.72 -4.90
CA THR A 66 -20.85 31.79 -6.00
C THR A 66 -20.69 30.32 -5.60
N LEU A 67 -19.67 30.00 -4.81
CA LEU A 67 -19.44 28.63 -4.33
C LEU A 67 -20.48 28.22 -3.28
N LEU A 68 -20.82 29.11 -2.34
CA LEU A 68 -21.85 28.87 -1.33
C LEU A 68 -23.25 28.69 -1.93
N ALA A 69 -23.56 29.41 -3.01
CA ALA A 69 -24.79 29.26 -3.78
C ALA A 69 -24.87 27.91 -4.52
N LYS A 70 -23.72 27.35 -4.91
CA LYS A 70 -23.61 26.03 -5.57
C LYS A 70 -23.56 24.85 -4.61
N ALA A 71 -23.31 25.11 -3.31
CA ALA A 71 -23.26 24.06 -2.30
C ALA A 71 -24.60 23.32 -2.21
N GLY A 72 -24.55 21.98 -2.28
CA GLY A 72 -25.73 21.11 -2.32
C GLY A 72 -26.39 20.91 -3.69
N LEU A 73 -25.82 21.44 -4.79
CA LEU A 73 -26.26 21.16 -6.16
C LEU A 73 -25.38 20.07 -6.80
N SER A 74 -25.99 18.96 -7.20
CA SER A 74 -25.36 17.90 -8.02
C SER A 74 -25.28 18.31 -9.50
N THR A 75 -24.37 17.71 -10.28
CA THR A 75 -24.31 17.84 -11.75
C THR A 75 -25.59 17.34 -12.45
N LYS A 76 -26.43 16.59 -11.74
CA LYS A 76 -27.83 16.31 -12.06
C LYS A 76 -28.69 17.01 -11.00
N ALA A 77 -29.36 18.10 -11.38
CA ALA A 77 -29.99 19.09 -10.50
C ALA A 77 -31.04 18.52 -9.51
N SER A 78 -30.63 18.15 -8.30
CA SER A 78 -31.54 17.97 -7.16
C SER A 78 -30.90 18.53 -5.87
N PRO A 79 -31.64 19.27 -5.03
CA PRO A 79 -31.13 19.80 -3.76
C PRO A 79 -30.80 18.65 -2.79
N ARG A 80 -29.58 18.60 -2.26
CA ARG A 80 -29.15 17.59 -1.29
C ARG A 80 -29.24 18.10 0.17
N SER A 81 -29.49 17.20 1.11
CA SER A 81 -29.61 17.49 2.55
C SER A 81 -28.29 17.87 3.24
N ASP A 82 -27.14 17.71 2.56
CA ASP A 82 -25.79 17.97 3.06
C ASP A 82 -25.24 19.36 2.67
N ALA A 83 -26.05 20.20 2.04
CA ALA A 83 -25.66 21.54 1.57
C ALA A 83 -25.06 22.44 2.67
N ASP A 84 -25.58 22.33 3.90
CA ASP A 84 -25.11 23.15 5.02
C ASP A 84 -23.76 22.69 5.58
N ALA A 85 -23.42 21.40 5.46
CA ALA A 85 -22.10 20.88 5.83
C ALA A 85 -21.03 21.35 4.83
N GLU A 86 -21.35 21.37 3.54
CA GLU A 86 -20.48 21.90 2.48
C GLU A 86 -20.21 23.41 2.69
N ARG A 87 -21.27 24.20 2.96
CA ARG A 87 -21.13 25.64 3.27
C ARG A 87 -20.26 25.87 4.51
N THR A 88 -20.47 25.11 5.57
CA THR A 88 -19.69 25.23 6.82
C THR A 88 -18.22 24.89 6.60
N PHE A 89 -17.92 23.87 5.78
CA PHE A 89 -16.54 23.53 5.41
C PHE A 89 -15.86 24.67 4.63
N LEU A 90 -16.53 25.24 3.64
CA LEU A 90 -15.98 26.36 2.85
C LEU A 90 -15.71 27.60 3.71
N LEU A 91 -16.60 27.90 4.66
CA LEU A 91 -16.39 28.99 5.61
C LEU A 91 -15.16 28.75 6.50
N LYS A 92 -14.97 27.53 7.02
CA LYS A 92 -13.78 27.17 7.79
C LYS A 92 -12.49 27.21 6.96
N ALA A 93 -12.56 26.84 5.67
CA ALA A 93 -11.43 26.93 4.75
C ALA A 93 -10.97 28.38 4.55
N VAL A 94 -11.91 29.32 4.43
CA VAL A 94 -11.58 30.74 4.34
C VAL A 94 -10.91 31.24 5.62
N ALA A 95 -11.40 30.83 6.79
CA ALA A 95 -10.74 31.13 8.07
C ALA A 95 -9.33 30.52 8.17
N GLY A 96 -9.09 29.38 7.53
CA GLY A 96 -7.78 28.77 7.37
C GLY A 96 -6.89 29.41 6.29
N GLY A 97 -7.33 30.49 5.65
CA GLY A 97 -6.58 31.23 4.63
C GLY A 97 -6.84 30.82 3.18
N ALA A 98 -7.80 29.92 2.92
CA ALA A 98 -8.13 29.51 1.54
C ALA A 98 -8.89 30.62 0.79
N SER A 99 -8.38 31.02 -0.36
CA SER A 99 -9.04 31.95 -1.28
C SER A 99 -8.77 31.59 -2.74
N GLY A 100 -9.53 32.19 -3.67
CA GLY A 100 -9.36 32.03 -5.12
C GLY A 100 -9.32 30.57 -5.58
N ALA A 101 -8.28 30.19 -6.33
CA ALA A 101 -8.13 28.84 -6.90
C ALA A 101 -8.09 27.72 -5.85
N THR A 102 -7.54 27.97 -4.66
CA THR A 102 -7.49 26.97 -3.58
C THR A 102 -8.87 26.71 -3.01
N LEU A 103 -9.65 27.77 -2.77
CA LEU A 103 -11.03 27.65 -2.29
C LEU A 103 -11.93 26.97 -3.33
N LYS A 104 -11.76 27.30 -4.63
CA LYS A 104 -12.48 26.64 -5.72
C LYS A 104 -12.16 25.15 -5.81
N ARG A 105 -10.88 24.78 -5.69
CA ARG A 105 -10.45 23.38 -5.70
C ARG A 105 -11.04 22.59 -4.52
N LEU A 106 -11.02 23.17 -3.32
CA LEU A 106 -11.63 22.57 -2.13
C LEU A 106 -13.14 22.38 -2.32
N ALA A 107 -13.83 23.38 -2.86
CA ALA A 107 -15.24 23.29 -3.19
C ALA A 107 -15.53 22.19 -4.22
N ASP A 108 -14.73 22.07 -5.26
CA ASP A 108 -14.92 21.03 -6.29
C ASP A 108 -14.65 19.62 -5.74
N GLN A 109 -13.73 19.47 -4.77
CA GLN A 109 -13.41 18.19 -4.13
C GLN A 109 -14.51 17.66 -3.21
N ILE A 110 -15.16 18.56 -2.47
CA ILE A 110 -16.25 18.20 -1.55
C ILE A 110 -17.63 18.19 -2.24
N ARG A 111 -17.73 18.75 -3.46
CA ARG A 111 -18.99 18.80 -4.21
C ARG A 111 -19.48 17.39 -4.51
N GLY A 112 -20.63 17.03 -3.95
CA GLY A 112 -21.26 15.72 -4.13
C GLY A 112 -20.71 14.59 -3.23
N ARG A 113 -19.73 14.86 -2.36
CA ARG A 113 -19.15 13.91 -1.40
C ARG A 113 -19.15 14.53 0.01
N PRO A 114 -20.00 14.09 0.95
CA PRO A 114 -20.12 14.75 2.24
C PRO A 114 -18.82 14.64 3.07
N PRO A 115 -18.41 15.70 3.80
CA PRO A 115 -17.25 15.68 4.70
C PRO A 115 -17.36 14.69 5.88
N SER A 116 -18.54 14.11 6.12
CA SER A 116 -18.78 13.11 7.16
C SER A 116 -18.43 11.67 6.74
N HIS A 117 -18.04 11.44 5.48
CA HIS A 117 -17.43 10.16 5.09
C HIS A 117 -16.01 10.08 5.67
N GLN A 118 -15.76 9.02 6.46
CA GLN A 118 -14.54 8.71 7.22
C GLN A 118 -13.21 8.62 6.42
N GLY A 119 -13.16 9.11 5.18
CA GLY A 119 -11.97 9.14 4.31
C GLY A 119 -11.35 10.53 4.12
N PHE A 120 -11.82 11.58 4.79
CA PHE A 120 -11.25 12.93 4.67
C PHE A 120 -10.99 13.56 6.04
N SER A 121 -9.79 13.32 6.59
CA SER A 121 -9.32 13.95 7.83
C SER A 121 -8.59 15.26 7.54
N PHE A 122 -9.25 16.23 6.90
CA PHE A 122 -8.68 17.56 6.69
C PHE A 122 -9.28 18.54 7.71
N ASN A 123 -8.46 19.09 8.60
CA ASN A 123 -8.86 20.22 9.44
C ASN A 123 -8.47 21.53 8.72
N PRO A 124 -9.41 22.22 8.06
CA PRO A 124 -9.07 23.40 7.25
C PRO A 124 -8.48 24.56 8.05
N LEU A 125 -8.63 24.59 9.38
CA LEU A 125 -8.09 25.64 10.24
C LEU A 125 -6.59 25.46 10.56
N SER A 126 -6.00 24.28 10.28
CA SER A 126 -4.57 24.02 10.59
C SER A 126 -3.60 24.52 9.51
N ALA A 127 -4.09 25.06 8.39
CA ALA A 127 -3.26 25.47 7.25
C ALA A 127 -2.52 26.82 7.43
N SER A 128 -2.74 27.54 8.54
CA SER A 128 -2.16 28.88 8.77
C SER A 128 -0.78 28.90 9.44
N ALA A 129 -0.23 27.77 9.89
CA ALA A 129 1.07 27.73 10.56
C ALA A 129 2.23 27.59 9.56
N GLY A 130 2.57 28.67 8.85
CA GLY A 130 3.78 28.69 8.03
C GLY A 130 3.72 29.60 6.81
N THR A 131 3.48 30.90 7.00
CA THR A 131 3.69 31.88 5.92
C THR A 131 5.00 32.60 6.14
N GLN A 132 6.09 32.07 5.58
CA GLN A 132 7.22 32.90 5.17
C GLN A 132 7.37 32.87 3.64
N LYS A 133 7.48 34.08 3.11
CA LYS A 133 7.52 34.52 1.71
C LYS A 133 8.56 33.71 0.90
N ARG A 134 8.10 32.90 -0.06
CA ARG A 134 8.97 32.15 -0.99
C ARG A 134 9.52 33.09 -2.06
N SER A 135 10.84 33.29 -2.07
CA SER A 135 11.59 33.78 -3.24
C SER A 135 11.81 32.64 -4.24
N ALA A 136 11.75 32.94 -5.54
CA ALA A 136 11.96 31.97 -6.62
C ALA A 136 13.42 31.46 -6.68
N PRO A 137 13.67 30.18 -7.04
CA PRO A 137 15.02 29.60 -7.09
C PRO A 137 15.82 30.12 -8.29
N THR A 138 17.10 30.43 -8.09
CA THR A 138 17.96 31.14 -9.04
C THR A 138 19.02 30.23 -9.72
N SER A 139 19.01 28.91 -9.51
CA SER A 139 19.84 27.95 -10.29
C SER A 139 19.23 26.54 -10.43
N ALA A 140 19.72 25.75 -11.41
CA ALA A 140 19.30 24.36 -11.62
C ALA A 140 19.53 23.46 -10.39
N ALA A 141 20.58 23.75 -9.62
CA ALA A 141 20.85 23.06 -8.36
C ALA A 141 19.82 23.40 -7.26
N ASP A 142 19.29 24.63 -7.23
CA ASP A 142 18.18 24.99 -6.33
C ASP A 142 16.88 24.25 -6.69
N ALA A 143 16.60 24.14 -7.99
CA ALA A 143 15.42 23.44 -8.49
C ALA A 143 15.49 21.92 -8.20
N ALA A 144 16.65 21.30 -8.41
CA ALA A 144 16.87 19.89 -8.10
C ALA A 144 16.79 19.62 -6.58
N ALA A 145 17.39 20.48 -5.75
CA ALA A 145 17.32 20.34 -4.30
C ALA A 145 15.89 20.55 -3.75
N ALA A 146 15.12 21.52 -4.28
CA ALA A 146 13.71 21.71 -3.92
C ALA A 146 12.82 20.54 -4.37
N LYS A 147 13.15 19.93 -5.52
CA LYS A 147 12.45 18.77 -6.05
C LYS A 147 12.73 17.51 -5.23
N LEU A 148 13.99 17.27 -4.86
CA LEU A 148 14.36 16.21 -3.92
C LEU A 148 13.63 16.37 -2.60
N LYS A 149 13.57 17.60 -2.06
CA LYS A 149 12.84 17.87 -0.81
C LYS A 149 11.38 17.47 -0.97
N THR A 150 10.74 17.90 -2.05
CA THR A 150 9.31 17.61 -2.31
C THR A 150 9.04 16.12 -2.52
N ALA A 151 9.95 15.40 -3.18
CA ALA A 151 9.82 13.97 -3.44
C ALA A 151 10.01 13.10 -2.19
N MET A 152 10.63 13.65 -1.15
CA MET A 152 11.00 12.98 0.10
C MET A 152 10.21 13.48 1.32
N ASP A 153 9.35 14.50 1.20
CA ASP A 153 8.59 15.09 2.32
C ASP A 153 7.19 14.48 2.49
N ASP A 154 6.84 13.44 1.72
CA ASP A 154 5.48 12.91 1.70
C ASP A 154 5.28 11.86 2.82
N ILE A 155 4.13 11.97 3.50
CA ILE A 155 3.80 11.22 4.73
C ILE A 155 3.53 9.73 4.43
N TRP A 156 3.34 9.39 3.15
CA TRP A 156 2.94 8.06 2.67
C TRP A 156 3.85 7.52 1.57
N GLY A 157 5.16 7.59 1.79
CA GLY A 157 6.17 7.02 0.91
C GLY A 157 6.87 8.06 0.05
N THR A 158 7.98 7.64 -0.54
CA THR A 158 8.87 8.50 -1.31
C THR A 158 8.54 8.39 -2.78
N ASP A 159 8.61 9.50 -3.49
CA ASP A 159 8.52 9.46 -4.94
C ASP A 159 9.90 9.15 -5.56
N GLU A 160 10.19 7.86 -5.66
CA GLU A 160 11.50 7.37 -6.08
C GLU A 160 11.82 7.84 -7.50
N ALA A 161 10.82 8.05 -8.35
CA ALA A 161 11.00 8.55 -9.71
C ALA A 161 11.49 10.00 -9.73
N ALA A 162 10.92 10.90 -8.92
CA ALA A 162 11.43 12.27 -8.83
C ALA A 162 12.79 12.34 -8.14
N VAL A 163 13.07 11.43 -7.19
CA VAL A 163 14.39 11.29 -6.57
C VAL A 163 15.44 10.91 -7.61
N PHE A 164 15.20 9.86 -8.40
CA PHE A 164 16.10 9.47 -9.47
C PHE A 164 16.21 10.53 -10.55
N GLN A 165 15.11 11.19 -10.94
CA GLN A 165 15.20 12.24 -11.95
C GLN A 165 15.97 13.48 -11.47
N ALA A 166 16.01 13.73 -10.17
CA ALA A 166 16.81 14.81 -9.62
C ALA A 166 18.28 14.44 -9.38
N LEU A 167 18.63 13.14 -9.41
CA LEU A 167 19.99 12.62 -9.22
C LEU A 167 20.64 12.11 -10.52
N GLU A 168 19.85 11.59 -11.45
CA GLU A 168 20.30 10.98 -12.70
C GLU A 168 20.26 12.03 -13.82
N GLY A 169 21.41 12.24 -14.48
CA GLY A 169 21.57 13.25 -15.54
C GLY A 169 22.23 14.55 -15.07
N LEU A 170 22.65 14.65 -13.81
CA LEU A 170 23.50 15.73 -13.30
C LEU A 170 24.96 15.26 -13.23
N ASP A 171 25.90 16.14 -13.57
CA ASP A 171 27.33 15.84 -13.46
C ASP A 171 27.80 15.78 -11.99
N PRO A 172 28.90 15.09 -11.67
CA PRO A 172 29.39 14.93 -10.28
C PRO A 172 29.60 16.25 -9.52
N SER A 173 29.95 17.33 -10.21
CA SER A 173 30.08 18.67 -9.64
C SER A 173 28.72 19.29 -9.26
N GLN A 174 27.70 19.08 -10.10
CA GLN A 174 26.33 19.52 -9.86
C GLN A 174 25.64 18.71 -8.78
N LEU A 175 25.90 17.41 -8.69
CA LEU A 175 25.39 16.55 -7.61
C LEU A 175 25.92 16.97 -6.25
N LYS A 176 27.19 17.39 -6.17
CA LYS A 176 27.77 17.95 -4.95
C LYS A 176 27.11 19.27 -4.56
N GLU A 177 26.81 20.13 -5.54
CA GLU A 177 26.10 21.38 -5.31
C GLU A 177 24.66 21.12 -4.86
N VAL A 178 23.93 20.21 -5.53
CA VAL A 178 22.56 19.79 -5.15
C VAL A 178 22.53 19.18 -3.76
N ALA A 179 23.50 18.34 -3.39
CA ALA A 179 23.60 17.78 -2.04
C ALA A 179 23.81 18.88 -0.98
N GLN A 180 24.67 19.86 -1.25
CA GLN A 180 24.87 21.00 -0.35
C GLN A 180 23.65 21.92 -0.25
N LYS A 181 22.96 22.15 -1.37
CA LYS A 181 21.74 22.97 -1.41
C LYS A 181 20.56 22.24 -0.76
N TYR A 182 20.43 20.94 -0.96
CA TYR A 182 19.46 20.10 -0.29
C TYR A 182 19.69 20.11 1.22
N GLU A 183 20.92 19.88 1.68
CA GLU A 183 21.29 19.95 3.09
C GLU A 183 21.01 21.34 3.69
N LYS A 184 21.22 22.43 2.93
CA LYS A 184 20.80 23.79 3.35
C LYS A 184 19.28 23.97 3.42
N LEU A 185 18.52 23.39 2.48
CA LEU A 185 17.06 23.54 2.40
C LEU A 185 16.31 22.68 3.43
N THR A 186 16.77 21.46 3.69
CA THR A 186 16.11 20.49 4.56
C THR A 186 16.78 20.39 5.93
N GLY A 187 18.07 20.75 6.05
CA GLY A 187 18.89 20.49 7.24
C GLY A 187 19.33 19.03 7.37
N MET A 188 19.10 18.22 6.35
CA MET A 188 19.40 16.80 6.30
C MET A 188 20.38 16.52 5.16
N PRO A 189 21.47 15.75 5.38
CA PRO A 189 22.34 15.31 4.30
C PRO A 189 21.55 14.49 3.28
N LEU A 190 21.71 14.77 1.99
CA LEU A 190 20.97 14.09 0.92
C LEU A 190 21.16 12.57 0.94
N GLU A 191 22.36 12.11 1.27
CA GLU A 191 22.65 10.68 1.43
C GLU A 191 21.83 10.04 2.56
N ASP A 192 21.71 10.71 3.70
CA ASP A 192 20.88 10.25 4.81
C ASP A 192 19.40 10.24 4.40
N ALA A 193 18.97 11.20 3.57
CA ALA A 193 17.57 11.32 3.14
C ALA A 193 17.19 10.15 2.26
N LEU A 194 18.08 9.79 1.33
CA LEU A 194 17.94 8.60 0.51
C LEU A 194 17.88 7.32 1.34
N ASN A 195 18.69 7.20 2.40
CA ASN A 195 18.66 6.06 3.31
C ASN A 195 17.38 5.99 4.18
N LEU A 196 16.66 7.09 4.34
CA LEU A 196 15.41 7.15 5.11
C LEU A 196 14.19 6.79 4.26
N GLU A 197 14.25 7.21 3.00
CA GLU A 197 13.14 7.27 2.06
C GLU A 197 13.15 6.07 1.10
N LEU A 198 14.33 5.55 0.74
CA LEU A 198 14.47 4.43 -0.18
C LEU A 198 14.98 3.16 0.54
N GLU A 199 14.53 1.99 0.09
CA GLU A 199 15.02 0.69 0.57
C GLU A 199 15.50 -0.19 -0.60
N GLY A 200 16.35 -1.18 -0.32
CA GLY A 200 16.71 -2.23 -1.28
C GLY A 200 17.43 -1.74 -2.55
N ALA A 201 16.91 -2.12 -3.72
CA ALA A 201 17.53 -1.82 -5.01
C ALA A 201 17.50 -0.32 -5.35
N ASP A 202 16.45 0.39 -4.92
CA ASP A 202 16.27 1.82 -5.18
C ASP A 202 17.25 2.67 -4.34
N LEU A 203 17.47 2.29 -3.08
CA LEU A 203 18.52 2.88 -2.25
C LEU A 203 19.90 2.69 -2.88
N LYS A 204 20.22 1.47 -3.31
CA LYS A 204 21.50 1.16 -3.95
C LYS A 204 21.69 1.98 -5.24
N ARG A 205 20.63 2.14 -6.03
CA ARG A 205 20.62 2.94 -7.25
C ARG A 205 20.87 4.41 -6.95
N ALA A 206 20.21 4.99 -5.96
CA ALA A 206 20.35 6.41 -5.63
C ALA A 206 21.73 6.73 -5.06
N LEU A 207 22.27 5.86 -4.19
CA LEU A 207 23.63 6.01 -3.66
C LEU A 207 24.69 5.83 -4.76
N THR A 208 24.44 4.96 -5.73
CA THR A 208 25.33 4.81 -6.90
C THR A 208 25.29 6.05 -7.79
N ALA A 209 24.11 6.64 -8.02
CA ALA A 209 23.96 7.89 -8.76
C ALA A 209 24.67 9.06 -8.06
N LEU A 210 24.66 9.09 -6.72
CA LEU A 210 25.37 10.09 -5.91
C LEU A 210 26.92 9.94 -5.97
N GLY A 211 27.44 8.76 -6.34
CA GLY A 211 28.86 8.40 -6.21
C GLY A 211 29.63 8.01 -7.48
N ARG A 212 29.08 8.18 -8.70
CA ARG A 212 29.74 7.68 -9.94
C ARG A 212 30.52 8.74 -10.74
N GLN A 213 31.82 8.49 -10.94
CA GLN A 213 32.67 9.03 -12.02
C GLN A 213 32.57 8.13 -13.29
N GLY A 214 32.06 8.69 -14.41
CA GLY A 214 32.28 8.34 -15.84
C GLY A 214 31.63 7.09 -16.47
N PRO A 215 31.39 7.05 -17.82
CA PRO A 215 30.80 8.05 -18.73
C PRO A 215 29.35 7.68 -19.20
N ALA A 216 28.63 8.70 -19.67
CA ALA A 216 27.19 8.78 -20.00
C ALA A 216 26.79 8.15 -21.36
N ALA A 217 25.73 7.31 -21.42
CA ALA A 217 24.35 7.56 -21.90
C ALA A 217 24.15 7.29 -23.44
N PRO A 218 22.93 6.92 -23.94
CA PRO A 218 21.70 7.67 -23.75
C PRO A 218 20.53 6.84 -23.17
N THR A 219 20.03 7.33 -22.04
CA THR A 219 18.71 7.07 -21.46
C THR A 219 18.00 8.42 -21.35
N ALA A 220 16.71 8.46 -21.70
CA ALA A 220 15.83 9.59 -21.41
C ALA A 220 14.54 9.07 -20.73
N PRO A 221 14.25 9.43 -19.46
CA PRO A 221 13.34 8.68 -18.60
C PRO A 221 12.13 9.46 -18.06
N VAL A 222 11.32 8.67 -17.37
CA VAL A 222 9.98 8.86 -16.83
C VAL A 222 9.94 9.70 -15.55
N GLN A 223 9.01 10.64 -15.46
CA GLN A 223 8.55 11.33 -14.23
C GLN A 223 7.41 10.58 -13.53
N ALA A 224 7.46 10.51 -12.21
CA ALA A 224 6.27 10.55 -11.33
C ALA A 224 6.62 11.49 -10.16
N SER A 225 5.58 12.18 -9.65
CA SER A 225 5.35 12.86 -8.38
C SER A 225 3.88 13.25 -8.43
N ALA A 226 3.07 12.92 -7.42
CA ALA A 226 1.62 13.18 -7.42
C ALA A 226 1.30 14.69 -7.27
N LYS A 227 1.63 15.46 -8.30
CA LYS A 227 0.92 16.67 -8.71
C LYS A 227 -0.48 16.24 -9.13
N ALA A 228 -1.49 17.10 -8.92
CA ALA A 228 -2.87 16.94 -9.41
C ALA A 228 -2.89 16.06 -10.66
N ALA A 229 -3.57 14.89 -10.59
CA ALA A 229 -3.59 13.88 -11.62
C ALA A 229 -3.42 14.54 -12.98
N ALA A 230 -2.19 14.47 -13.52
CA ALA A 230 -1.98 14.76 -14.92
C ALA A 230 -2.64 13.57 -15.60
N THR A 231 -3.95 13.70 -15.78
CA THR A 231 -4.76 12.77 -16.54
C THR A 231 -4.12 12.76 -17.91
N THR A 232 -3.22 11.81 -18.13
CA THR A 232 -2.82 11.47 -19.48
C THR A 232 -4.06 10.82 -20.03
N THR A 233 -4.90 11.62 -20.66
CA THR A 233 -6.13 11.17 -21.27
C THR A 233 -5.75 10.46 -22.56
N VAL A 234 -6.12 9.19 -22.67
CA VAL A 234 -6.09 8.52 -23.98
C VAL A 234 -7.11 9.17 -24.91
N SER A 235 -7.03 8.86 -26.22
CA SER A 235 -7.99 9.37 -27.19
C SER A 235 -9.44 9.03 -26.78
N ALA A 236 -10.39 9.88 -27.15
CA ALA A 236 -11.82 9.64 -26.87
C ALA A 236 -12.33 8.33 -27.51
N ALA A 237 -11.77 7.93 -28.66
CA ALA A 237 -12.10 6.67 -29.32
C ALA A 237 -11.68 5.46 -28.46
N THR A 238 -10.44 5.45 -27.97
CA THR A 238 -9.94 4.40 -27.06
C THR A 238 -10.76 4.32 -25.78
N ALA A 239 -11.09 5.47 -25.18
CA ALA A 239 -11.92 5.51 -23.98
C ALA A 239 -13.35 4.99 -24.22
N SER A 240 -13.92 5.31 -25.38
CA SER A 240 -15.23 4.82 -25.82
C SER A 240 -15.25 3.31 -26.04
N ASP A 241 -14.20 2.73 -26.63
CA ASP A 241 -14.11 1.28 -26.84
C ASP A 241 -13.98 0.53 -25.50
N ILE A 242 -13.17 1.04 -24.58
CA ILE A 242 -13.05 0.50 -23.22
C ILE A 242 -14.41 0.53 -22.51
N GLN A 243 -15.12 1.66 -22.57
CA GLN A 243 -16.46 1.79 -21.99
C GLN A 243 -17.41 0.73 -22.56
N LYS A 244 -17.47 0.61 -23.89
CA LYS A 244 -18.31 -0.38 -24.58
C LYS A 244 -17.99 -1.81 -24.15
N ASN A 245 -16.71 -2.16 -24.02
CA ASN A 245 -16.29 -3.50 -23.58
C ASN A 245 -16.66 -3.76 -22.12
N LEU A 246 -16.49 -2.78 -21.23
CA LEU A 246 -16.90 -2.91 -19.83
C LEU A 246 -18.43 -2.94 -19.65
N ASP A 247 -19.19 -2.25 -20.50
CA ASP A 247 -20.66 -2.30 -20.51
C ASP A 247 -21.19 -3.63 -21.02
N GLY A 248 -20.45 -4.30 -21.90
CA GLY A 248 -20.75 -5.67 -22.32
C GLY A 248 -20.61 -6.71 -21.20
N ILE A 249 -19.95 -6.37 -20.08
CA ILE A 249 -19.83 -7.26 -18.92
C ILE A 249 -21.14 -7.26 -18.13
N GLN A 250 -21.80 -8.41 -18.10
CA GLN A 250 -23.04 -8.61 -17.37
C GLN A 250 -22.73 -8.92 -15.90
N VAL A 251 -23.37 -8.20 -14.98
CA VAL A 251 -23.20 -8.41 -13.53
C VAL A 251 -24.56 -8.67 -12.91
N LYS A 252 -24.69 -9.82 -12.23
CA LYS A 252 -25.81 -10.12 -11.34
C LYS A 252 -25.28 -10.19 -9.92
N SER A 253 -25.83 -9.40 -9.01
CA SER A 253 -25.43 -9.39 -7.61
C SER A 253 -26.57 -9.84 -6.71
N LYS A 254 -26.25 -10.69 -5.74
CA LYS A 254 -27.13 -11.14 -4.68
C LYS A 254 -26.61 -10.62 -3.35
N ASP A 255 -27.45 -9.85 -2.66
CA ASP A 255 -27.21 -9.47 -1.28
C ASP A 255 -27.38 -10.72 -0.39
N GLU A 256 -26.32 -11.11 0.30
CA GLU A 256 -26.31 -12.22 1.25
C GLU A 256 -26.46 -11.73 2.71
N GLY A 257 -26.80 -10.45 2.89
CA GLY A 257 -27.03 -9.83 4.18
C GLY A 257 -25.76 -9.29 4.82
N THR A 258 -25.82 -9.06 6.13
CA THR A 258 -24.71 -8.52 6.92
C THR A 258 -24.30 -9.53 7.99
N LEU A 259 -23.03 -9.89 8.00
CA LEU A 259 -22.44 -10.80 8.99
C LEU A 259 -21.55 -10.02 9.94
N GLN A 260 -21.60 -10.35 11.24
CA GLN A 260 -20.59 -9.86 12.16
C GLN A 260 -19.28 -10.61 11.93
N ARG A 261 -18.18 -9.88 11.82
CA ARG A 261 -16.83 -10.42 11.62
C ARG A 261 -15.86 -9.80 12.61
N GLY A 262 -14.77 -10.50 12.91
CA GLY A 262 -13.68 -9.87 13.63
C GLY A 262 -13.09 -8.71 12.80
N ASN A 263 -12.61 -7.66 13.45
CA ASN A 263 -12.15 -6.47 12.73
C ASN A 263 -10.70 -6.61 12.24
N ALA A 264 -10.49 -7.49 11.26
CA ALA A 264 -9.19 -7.71 10.63
C ALA A 264 -8.69 -6.49 9.85
N VAL A 265 -9.59 -5.73 9.22
CA VAL A 265 -9.22 -4.56 8.41
C VAL A 265 -8.57 -3.49 9.28
N GLU A 266 -9.20 -3.09 10.38
CA GLU A 266 -8.61 -2.08 11.27
C GLU A 266 -7.30 -2.57 11.92
N LEU A 267 -7.20 -3.87 12.25
CA LEU A 267 -5.95 -4.49 12.69
C LEU A 267 -4.83 -4.32 11.65
N ASN A 268 -5.14 -4.52 10.37
CA ASN A 268 -4.20 -4.40 9.27
C ASN A 268 -3.92 -2.94 8.87
N ASP A 269 -4.86 -2.02 9.06
CA ASP A 269 -4.63 -0.59 8.85
C ASP A 269 -3.70 -0.01 9.92
N LEU A 270 -3.86 -0.43 11.17
CA LEU A 270 -3.00 -0.01 12.28
C LEU A 270 -1.60 -0.63 12.17
N ILE A 271 -1.49 -1.90 11.78
CA ILE A 271 -0.21 -2.58 11.59
C ILE A 271 -0.25 -3.40 10.29
N PRO A 272 0.11 -2.81 9.13
CA PRO A 272 0.00 -3.45 7.81
C PRO A 272 1.07 -4.51 7.52
N ARG A 273 1.97 -4.77 8.47
CA ARG A 273 2.97 -5.84 8.34
C ARG A 273 2.30 -7.21 8.39
N ASN A 274 2.19 -7.82 7.21
CA ASN A 274 1.78 -9.21 7.04
C ASN A 274 3.02 -10.03 6.73
N VAL A 275 3.78 -10.35 7.78
CA VAL A 275 5.00 -11.16 7.63
C VAL A 275 4.84 -12.45 8.42
N ALA A 276 4.91 -13.57 7.71
CA ALA A 276 4.98 -14.91 8.29
C ALA A 276 6.20 -15.10 9.22
N THR A 277 7.14 -14.16 9.23
CA THR A 277 8.33 -14.15 10.10
C THR A 277 8.05 -13.67 11.52
N TRP A 278 6.87 -13.11 11.81
CA TRP A 278 6.49 -12.77 13.19
C TRP A 278 6.35 -14.04 14.01
N LYS A 279 6.90 -14.03 15.22
CA LYS A 279 6.87 -15.15 16.17
C LYS A 279 6.18 -14.70 17.45
N PRO A 280 4.90 -15.08 17.69
CA PRO A 280 4.03 -15.87 16.81
C PRO A 280 3.47 -15.09 15.60
N PRO A 281 3.00 -15.77 14.54
CA PRO A 281 2.40 -15.12 13.38
C PRO A 281 1.10 -14.38 13.73
N LYS A 282 0.76 -13.31 13.00
CA LYS A 282 -0.49 -12.54 13.18
C LYS A 282 -1.76 -13.41 13.19
N ALA A 283 -1.79 -14.49 12.39
CA ALA A 283 -2.90 -15.43 12.39
C ALA A 283 -3.15 -16.10 13.75
N LYS A 284 -2.10 -16.38 14.53
CA LYS A 284 -2.22 -17.00 15.86
C LYS A 284 -2.83 -16.03 16.88
N LEU A 285 -2.55 -14.74 16.74
CA LEU A 285 -3.19 -13.67 17.54
C LEU A 285 -4.67 -13.50 17.18
N TYR A 286 -4.98 -13.45 15.88
CA TYR A 286 -6.32 -13.09 15.40
C TYR A 286 -7.34 -14.25 15.45
N ALA A 287 -6.88 -15.49 15.29
CA ALA A 287 -7.77 -16.66 15.21
C ALA A 287 -8.72 -16.84 16.42
N PRO A 288 -8.30 -16.59 17.68
CA PRO A 288 -9.21 -16.60 18.83
C PRO A 288 -10.38 -15.61 18.70
N LEU A 289 -10.10 -14.37 18.30
CA LEU A 289 -11.14 -13.35 18.08
C LEU A 289 -12.13 -13.78 16.98
N LYS A 290 -11.61 -14.27 15.84
CA LYS A 290 -12.45 -14.81 14.76
C LYS A 290 -13.39 -15.91 15.27
N LYS A 291 -12.85 -16.89 16.03
CA LYS A 291 -13.64 -17.98 16.61
C LYS A 291 -14.70 -17.48 17.59
N ALA A 292 -14.36 -16.46 18.40
CA ALA A 292 -15.32 -15.85 19.33
C ALA A 292 -16.49 -15.20 18.59
N VAL A 293 -16.21 -14.47 17.49
CA VAL A 293 -17.26 -13.85 16.66
C VAL A 293 -18.10 -14.92 15.94
N GLU A 294 -17.50 -16.00 15.44
CA GLU A 294 -18.23 -17.14 14.87
C GLU A 294 -19.17 -17.80 15.90
N ALA A 295 -18.71 -17.99 17.13
CA ALA A 295 -19.52 -18.53 18.23
C ALA A 295 -20.68 -17.57 18.60
N ARG A 296 -20.41 -16.27 18.64
CA ARG A 296 -21.41 -15.22 18.85
C ARG A 296 -22.48 -15.22 17.75
N ASN A 297 -22.08 -15.37 16.49
CA ASN A 297 -23.00 -15.48 15.37
C ASN A 297 -23.92 -16.70 15.49
N LYS A 298 -23.36 -17.86 15.88
CA LYS A 298 -24.16 -19.07 16.15
C LYS A 298 -25.14 -18.87 17.31
N ALA A 299 -24.71 -18.19 18.38
CA ALA A 299 -25.59 -17.87 19.50
C ALA A 299 -26.74 -16.93 19.08
N GLN A 300 -26.44 -15.91 18.27
CA GLN A 300 -27.46 -15.01 17.72
C GLN A 300 -28.46 -15.75 16.83
N ALA A 301 -27.99 -16.67 15.97
CA ALA A 301 -28.86 -17.49 15.15
C ALA A 301 -29.78 -18.38 16.01
N ALA A 302 -29.28 -18.92 17.12
CA ALA A 302 -30.09 -19.68 18.08
C ALA A 302 -31.16 -18.81 18.77
N VAL A 303 -30.85 -17.55 19.10
CA VAL A 303 -31.85 -16.59 19.60
C VAL A 303 -32.95 -16.38 18.57
N ASN A 304 -32.57 -16.17 17.30
CA ASN A 304 -33.52 -15.93 16.22
C ASN A 304 -34.41 -17.15 15.92
N ALA A 305 -33.90 -18.36 16.12
CA ALA A 305 -34.63 -19.62 15.88
C ALA A 305 -35.50 -20.07 17.07
N ALA A 306 -35.31 -19.49 18.27
CA ALA A 306 -36.02 -19.92 19.46
C ALA A 306 -37.51 -19.48 19.45
N THR A 307 -38.41 -20.46 19.52
CA THR A 307 -39.86 -20.25 19.43
C THR A 307 -40.56 -20.12 20.78
N THR A 308 -39.94 -20.57 21.88
CA THR A 308 -40.52 -20.51 23.24
C THR A 308 -39.76 -19.54 24.13
N GLU A 309 -40.46 -18.91 25.09
CA GLU A 309 -39.84 -17.94 26.02
C GLU A 309 -38.67 -18.54 26.84
N PRO A 310 -38.77 -19.77 27.40
CA PRO A 310 -37.61 -20.37 28.07
C PRO A 310 -36.41 -20.58 27.13
N ALA A 311 -36.66 -21.00 25.88
CA ALA A 311 -35.60 -21.20 24.89
C ALA A 311 -34.96 -19.87 24.48
N LYS A 312 -35.74 -18.80 24.30
CA LYS A 312 -35.23 -17.45 24.01
C LYS A 312 -34.34 -16.95 25.14
N LYS A 313 -34.77 -17.09 26.40
CA LYS A 313 -33.98 -16.67 27.57
C LYS A 313 -32.64 -17.41 27.65
N ALA A 314 -32.65 -18.73 27.51
CA ALA A 314 -31.42 -19.52 27.51
C ALA A 314 -30.49 -19.18 26.32
N ALA A 315 -31.04 -18.91 25.13
CA ALA A 315 -30.25 -18.49 23.97
C ALA A 315 -29.66 -17.09 24.15
N GLN A 316 -30.40 -16.15 24.77
CA GLN A 316 -29.92 -14.80 25.08
C GLN A 316 -28.77 -14.81 26.10
N GLU A 317 -28.83 -15.68 27.11
CA GLU A 317 -27.72 -15.86 28.06
C GLU A 317 -26.45 -16.36 27.37
N LYS A 318 -26.58 -17.32 26.44
CA LYS A 318 -25.47 -17.80 25.60
C LYS A 318 -24.91 -16.69 24.71
N LEU A 319 -25.76 -15.86 24.11
CA LEU A 319 -25.34 -14.72 23.31
C LEU A 319 -24.54 -13.72 24.15
N LYS A 320 -25.02 -13.38 25.36
CA LYS A 320 -24.32 -12.48 26.28
C LYS A 320 -22.94 -13.02 26.67
N ALA A 321 -22.82 -14.32 26.94
CA ALA A 321 -21.53 -14.94 27.23
C ALA A 321 -20.58 -14.92 26.01
N ALA A 322 -21.12 -15.14 24.81
CA ALA A 322 -20.33 -15.04 23.58
C ALA A 322 -19.89 -13.59 23.30
N ASP A 323 -20.74 -12.59 23.52
CA ASP A 323 -20.39 -11.17 23.41
C ASP A 323 -19.26 -10.80 24.40
N ALA A 324 -19.32 -11.28 25.64
CA ALA A 324 -18.24 -11.10 26.61
C ALA A 324 -16.92 -11.74 26.16
N THR A 325 -16.98 -12.89 25.49
CA THR A 325 -15.80 -13.56 24.94
C THR A 325 -15.20 -12.77 23.77
N VAL A 326 -16.03 -12.21 22.89
CA VAL A 326 -15.59 -11.32 21.81
C VAL A 326 -14.86 -10.09 22.38
N GLN A 327 -15.40 -9.47 23.45
CA GLN A 327 -14.73 -8.35 24.10
C GLN A 327 -13.39 -8.76 24.71
N ALA A 328 -13.33 -9.89 25.42
CA ALA A 328 -12.10 -10.37 26.04
C ALA A 328 -11.00 -10.67 25.00
N GLU A 329 -11.33 -11.32 23.88
CA GLU A 329 -10.36 -11.53 22.79
C GLU A 329 -10.00 -10.21 22.08
N GLY A 330 -10.95 -9.28 21.98
CA GLY A 330 -10.73 -7.93 21.47
C GLY A 330 -9.69 -7.14 22.26
N GLU A 331 -9.75 -7.18 23.59
CA GLU A 331 -8.78 -6.53 24.47
C GLU A 331 -7.37 -7.12 24.31
N LYS A 332 -7.24 -8.42 24.03
CA LYS A 332 -5.94 -9.04 23.71
C LYS A 332 -5.36 -8.49 22.40
N VAL A 333 -6.21 -8.28 21.38
CA VAL A 333 -5.79 -7.65 20.12
C VAL A 333 -5.36 -6.20 20.35
N LYS A 334 -6.11 -5.42 21.15
CA LYS A 334 -5.73 -4.05 21.52
C LYS A 334 -4.40 -3.98 22.26
N ALA A 335 -4.19 -4.84 23.25
CA ALA A 335 -2.93 -4.91 23.99
C ALA A 335 -1.76 -5.17 23.04
N TRP A 336 -1.92 -6.15 22.14
CA TRP A 336 -0.91 -6.45 21.13
C TRP A 336 -0.66 -5.26 20.19
N LEU A 337 -1.71 -4.57 19.74
CA LEU A 337 -1.59 -3.39 18.89
C LEU A 337 -0.79 -2.27 19.58
N LYS A 338 -1.00 -2.06 20.89
CA LYS A 338 -0.23 -1.07 21.68
C LYS A 338 1.25 -1.43 21.73
N ASP A 339 1.57 -2.69 22.00
CA ASP A 339 2.96 -3.18 22.11
C ASP A 339 3.71 -3.07 20.78
N HIS A 340 3.00 -3.18 19.65
CA HIS A 340 3.60 -3.22 18.32
C HIS A 340 3.35 -1.95 17.50
N ILE A 341 2.77 -0.89 18.10
CA ILE A 341 2.38 0.32 17.34
C ILE A 341 3.59 1.01 16.67
N GLY A 342 4.80 0.79 17.20
CA GLY A 342 6.06 1.25 16.61
C GLY A 342 6.36 0.67 15.22
N ASP A 343 5.74 -0.45 14.83
CA ASP A 343 5.86 -1.03 13.49
C ASP A 343 4.95 -0.33 12.45
N ASN A 344 4.05 0.55 12.88
CA ASN A 344 3.22 1.33 11.97
C ASN A 344 4.10 2.19 11.03
N PRO A 345 3.89 2.17 9.70
CA PRO A 345 4.73 2.90 8.75
C PRO A 345 4.87 4.39 9.04
N SER A 346 3.77 5.08 9.36
CA SER A 346 3.77 6.52 9.62
C SER A 346 4.56 6.85 10.90
N LEU A 347 4.46 5.99 11.93
CA LEU A 347 5.25 6.18 13.16
C LEU A 347 6.73 5.83 12.94
N ARG A 348 7.04 4.79 12.16
CA ARG A 348 8.42 4.47 11.77
C ARG A 348 9.06 5.64 11.04
N HIS A 349 8.36 6.22 10.07
CA HIS A 349 8.82 7.39 9.29
C HIS A 349 9.08 8.59 10.21
N ALA A 350 8.08 9.00 11.01
CA ALA A 350 8.24 10.12 11.93
C ALA A 350 9.36 9.89 12.97
N THR A 351 9.54 8.65 13.45
CA THR A 351 10.65 8.30 14.35
C THR A 351 12.01 8.36 13.64
N ALA A 352 12.05 8.04 12.36
CA ALA A 352 13.24 8.13 11.55
C ALA A 352 13.62 9.61 11.30
N GLU A 353 12.65 10.49 11.02
CA GLU A 353 12.84 11.95 10.91
C GLU A 353 13.49 12.54 12.18
N VAL A 354 13.11 12.06 13.38
CA VAL A 354 13.73 12.47 14.65
C VAL A 354 15.22 12.13 14.67
N LYS A 355 15.57 10.88 14.37
CA LYS A 355 16.98 10.41 14.36
C LYS A 355 17.83 11.23 13.38
N VAL A 356 17.24 11.59 12.25
CA VAL A 356 17.85 12.42 11.24
C VAL A 356 18.14 13.82 11.76
N ALA A 357 17.13 14.47 12.35
CA ALA A 357 17.30 15.81 12.90
C ALA A 357 18.38 15.82 14.00
N GLU A 358 18.40 14.80 14.87
CA GLU A 358 19.41 14.63 15.92
C GLU A 358 20.82 14.44 15.37
N ARG A 359 20.98 13.64 14.30
CA ARG A 359 22.27 13.49 13.58
C ARG A 359 22.71 14.82 12.97
N GLY A 360 21.79 15.55 12.34
CA GLY A 360 22.04 16.88 11.78
C GLY A 360 22.53 17.86 12.83
N LEU A 361 21.88 17.91 13.99
CA LEU A 361 22.30 18.74 15.14
C LEU A 361 23.69 18.34 15.63
N SER A 362 23.94 17.04 15.86
CA SER A 362 25.25 16.55 16.33
C SER A 362 26.37 16.84 15.33
N LYS A 363 26.10 16.73 14.03
CA LYS A 363 27.05 17.07 12.95
C LYS A 363 27.37 18.56 12.98
N LEU A 364 26.36 19.42 13.08
CA LEU A 364 26.53 20.86 13.16
C LEU A 364 27.36 21.26 14.39
N GLU A 365 27.06 20.74 15.57
CA GLU A 365 27.84 20.99 16.79
C GLU A 365 29.33 20.62 16.63
N LYS A 366 29.63 19.49 15.97
CA LYS A 366 31.01 19.08 15.69
C LYS A 366 31.70 20.00 14.69
N GLN A 367 30.99 20.47 13.65
CA GLN A 367 31.53 21.41 12.67
C GLN A 367 31.83 22.77 13.31
N GLN A 368 30.91 23.27 14.11
CA GLN A 368 31.03 24.52 14.85
C GLN A 368 32.23 24.53 15.80
N LYS A 369 32.43 23.44 16.56
CA LYS A 369 33.60 23.25 17.43
C LYS A 369 34.95 23.27 16.70
N LYS A 370 34.99 22.89 15.42
CA LYS A 370 36.21 22.83 14.60
C LYS A 370 36.45 24.10 13.77
N ALA A 371 35.49 25.02 13.74
CA ALA A 371 35.55 26.17 12.85
C ALA A 371 36.47 27.27 13.42
N LYS A 372 37.34 27.83 12.57
CA LYS A 372 38.25 28.91 12.96
C LYS A 372 37.48 30.22 13.06
N VAL A 373 37.60 30.90 14.20
CA VAL A 373 36.98 32.23 14.42
C VAL A 373 37.82 33.29 13.70
N PRO A 374 37.20 34.22 12.94
CA PRO A 374 37.89 35.37 12.34
C PRO A 374 38.68 36.19 13.38
N LYS A 375 39.79 36.80 12.95
CA LYS A 375 40.61 37.66 13.82
C LYS A 375 40.02 39.06 13.99
N ASP A 376 39.27 39.54 13.00
CA ASP A 376 38.57 40.82 13.08
C ASP A 376 37.40 40.72 14.09
N PRO A 377 37.28 41.64 15.06
CA PRO A 377 36.24 41.57 16.10
C PRO A 377 34.80 41.62 15.56
N VAL A 378 34.54 42.40 14.51
CA VAL A 378 33.20 42.56 13.92
C VAL A 378 32.82 41.31 13.14
N GLU A 379 33.76 40.75 12.39
CA GLU A 379 33.57 39.47 11.69
C GLU A 379 33.43 38.29 12.66
N ALA A 380 34.19 38.29 13.76
CA ALA A 380 34.09 37.26 14.81
C ALA A 380 32.71 37.24 15.47
N GLU A 381 32.12 38.41 15.73
CA GLU A 381 30.78 38.51 16.31
C GLU A 381 29.70 38.06 15.34
N LYS A 382 29.74 38.52 14.08
CA LYS A 382 28.84 38.04 13.01
C LYS A 382 28.93 36.52 12.84
N PHE A 383 30.14 35.97 12.91
CA PHE A 383 30.38 34.53 12.82
C PHE A 383 29.73 33.77 13.99
N ARG A 384 29.94 34.20 15.24
CA ARG A 384 29.30 33.58 16.42
C ARG A 384 27.78 33.66 16.35
N GLN A 385 27.24 34.80 15.94
CA GLN A 385 25.80 34.97 15.77
C GLN A 385 25.24 34.02 14.71
N SER A 386 25.92 33.86 13.57
CA SER A 386 25.52 32.92 12.52
C SER A 386 25.51 31.47 13.01
N GLN A 387 26.50 31.08 13.83
CA GLN A 387 26.58 29.74 14.41
C GLN A 387 25.46 29.50 15.42
N LYS A 388 25.17 30.48 16.29
CA LYS A 388 24.05 30.42 17.23
C LYS A 388 22.72 30.26 16.48
N THR A 389 22.47 31.06 15.46
CA THR A 389 21.25 30.95 14.64
C THR A 389 21.12 29.58 13.99
N ALA A 390 22.21 29.03 13.44
CA ALA A 390 22.20 27.70 12.84
C ALA A 390 21.92 26.60 13.88
N LEU A 391 22.50 26.71 15.08
CA LEU A 391 22.29 25.77 16.18
C LEU A 391 20.84 25.82 16.68
N ASP A 392 20.29 27.02 16.86
CA ASP A 392 18.91 27.23 17.31
C ASP A 392 17.92 26.69 16.26
N ALA A 393 18.18 26.88 14.96
CA ALA A 393 17.39 26.29 13.88
C ALA A 393 17.48 24.75 13.86
N ALA A 394 18.65 24.15 14.09
CA ALA A 394 18.81 22.70 14.15
C ALA A 394 18.09 22.10 15.37
N LYS A 395 18.15 22.76 16.53
CA LYS A 395 17.39 22.37 17.73
C LYS A 395 15.89 22.45 17.49
N ALA A 396 15.40 23.51 16.85
CA ALA A 396 13.99 23.65 16.48
C ALA A 396 13.53 22.48 15.59
N LYS A 397 14.33 22.08 14.59
CA LYS A 397 14.02 20.91 13.74
C LYS A 397 13.90 19.60 14.53
N VAL A 398 14.77 19.38 15.53
CA VAL A 398 14.66 18.22 16.42
C VAL A 398 13.36 18.28 17.21
N THR A 399 13.04 19.43 17.81
CA THR A 399 11.81 19.63 18.57
C THR A 399 10.56 19.40 17.71
N ASP A 400 10.53 19.94 16.49
CA ASP A 400 9.42 19.78 15.55
C ASP A 400 9.24 18.32 15.13
N ALA A 401 10.33 17.61 14.80
CA ALA A 401 10.29 16.20 14.46
C ALA A 401 9.80 15.34 15.65
N GLN A 402 10.26 15.65 16.87
CA GLN A 402 9.82 14.95 18.09
C GLN A 402 8.33 15.21 18.36
N ALA A 403 7.86 16.45 18.21
CA ALA A 403 6.46 16.80 18.36
C ALA A 403 5.57 16.09 17.33
N ARG A 404 6.03 16.00 16.07
CA ARG A 404 5.35 15.26 15.02
C ARG A 404 5.28 13.76 15.32
N ALA A 405 6.39 13.13 15.67
CA ALA A 405 6.43 11.72 16.05
C ALA A 405 5.51 11.41 17.24
N LYS A 406 5.48 12.28 18.25
CA LYS A 406 4.55 12.18 19.38
C LYS A 406 3.10 12.30 18.92
N THR A 407 2.77 13.29 18.10
CA THR A 407 1.41 13.49 17.58
C THR A 407 0.91 12.29 16.79
N VAL A 408 1.76 11.72 15.93
CA VAL A 408 1.45 10.50 15.16
C VAL A 408 1.21 9.32 16.11
N LYS A 409 2.10 9.11 17.10
CA LYS A 409 1.96 8.04 18.09
C LYS A 409 0.67 8.17 18.91
N ASP A 410 0.37 9.37 19.41
CA ASP A 410 -0.82 9.62 20.23
C ASP A 410 -2.11 9.39 19.41
N GLY A 411 -2.14 9.85 18.15
CA GLY A 411 -3.26 9.59 17.24
C GLY A 411 -3.47 8.11 16.95
N LEU A 412 -2.38 7.36 16.76
CA LEU A 412 -2.43 5.90 16.57
C LEU A 412 -2.92 5.18 17.82
N LEU A 413 -2.43 5.55 19.02
CA LEU A 413 -2.88 4.96 20.28
C LEU A 413 -4.36 5.22 20.54
N ALA A 414 -4.85 6.44 20.27
CA ALA A 414 -6.27 6.76 20.37
C ALA A 414 -7.12 5.88 19.42
N ARG A 415 -6.60 5.60 18.22
CA ARG A 415 -7.25 4.72 17.25
C ARG A 415 -7.23 3.24 17.69
N VAL A 416 -6.17 2.80 18.36
CA VAL A 416 -6.10 1.47 19.03
C VAL A 416 -7.11 1.37 20.19
N ASP A 417 -7.23 2.42 21.01
CA ASP A 417 -8.21 2.45 22.11
C ASP A 417 -9.66 2.38 21.58
N ALA A 418 -9.92 3.01 20.43
CA ALA A 418 -11.19 2.96 19.72
C ALA A 418 -11.42 1.68 18.90
N TYR A 419 -10.49 0.72 18.90
CA TYR A 419 -10.62 -0.51 18.12
C TYR A 419 -11.89 -1.30 18.52
N ALA A 420 -12.80 -1.47 17.57
CA ALA A 420 -13.96 -2.34 17.71
C ALA A 420 -13.58 -3.76 17.32
N PRO A 421 -13.67 -4.77 18.21
CA PRO A 421 -13.23 -6.14 17.91
C PRO A 421 -14.15 -6.88 16.93
N MET A 422 -15.39 -6.40 16.77
CA MET A 422 -16.39 -6.98 15.89
C MET A 422 -17.04 -5.88 15.07
N VAL A 423 -17.22 -6.14 13.77
CA VAL A 423 -17.79 -5.21 12.81
C VAL A 423 -18.83 -5.88 11.92
N ALA A 424 -19.84 -5.11 11.52
CA ALA A 424 -20.87 -5.55 10.60
C ALA A 424 -20.36 -5.44 9.16
N VAL A 425 -20.26 -6.58 8.46
CA VAL A 425 -19.73 -6.66 7.10
C VAL A 425 -20.84 -7.12 6.16
N LYS A 426 -21.19 -6.27 5.19
CA LYS A 426 -22.11 -6.63 4.11
C LYS A 426 -21.49 -7.72 3.24
N GLN A 427 -22.31 -8.67 2.80
CA GLN A 427 -21.91 -9.76 1.93
C GLN A 427 -22.67 -9.68 0.62
N THR A 428 -21.93 -9.64 -0.47
CA THR A 428 -22.45 -9.65 -1.84
C THR A 428 -21.83 -10.82 -2.57
N ARG A 429 -22.68 -11.65 -3.16
CA ARG A 429 -22.25 -12.63 -4.16
C ARG A 429 -22.52 -12.06 -5.54
N SER A 430 -21.52 -12.04 -6.40
CA SER A 430 -21.65 -11.59 -7.79
C SER A 430 -21.41 -12.74 -8.76
N GLU A 431 -22.31 -12.89 -9.71
CA GLU A 431 -22.15 -13.68 -10.92
C GLU A 431 -21.88 -12.70 -12.06
N VAL A 432 -20.73 -12.85 -12.73
CA VAL A 432 -20.29 -11.93 -13.77
C VAL A 432 -19.97 -12.70 -15.04
N THR A 433 -20.51 -12.25 -16.16
CA THR A 433 -20.22 -12.86 -17.47
C THR A 433 -19.32 -11.93 -18.28
N VAL A 434 -18.11 -12.40 -18.58
CA VAL A 434 -17.11 -11.69 -19.38
C VAL A 434 -16.79 -12.56 -20.60
N ASN A 435 -16.98 -12.04 -21.82
CA ASN A 435 -16.73 -12.77 -23.07
C ASN A 435 -17.38 -14.18 -23.11
N GLY A 436 -18.60 -14.32 -22.60
CA GLY A 436 -19.31 -15.60 -22.53
C GLY A 436 -18.84 -16.56 -21.42
N THR A 437 -17.80 -16.20 -20.65
CA THR A 437 -17.37 -16.95 -19.47
C THR A 437 -18.04 -16.39 -18.23
N THR A 438 -18.76 -17.25 -17.50
CA THR A 438 -19.37 -16.89 -16.22
C THR A 438 -18.41 -17.17 -15.08
N VAL A 439 -18.22 -16.18 -14.21
CA VAL A 439 -17.42 -16.26 -12.99
C VAL A 439 -18.29 -15.96 -11.79
N THR A 440 -17.93 -16.52 -10.64
CA THR A 440 -18.58 -16.22 -9.37
C THR A 440 -17.56 -15.70 -8.37
N MET A 441 -17.97 -14.69 -7.62
CA MET A 441 -17.14 -14.08 -6.59
C MET A 441 -17.97 -13.61 -5.41
N ARG A 442 -17.31 -13.43 -4.27
CA ARG A 442 -17.90 -12.96 -3.03
C ARG A 442 -16.98 -11.94 -2.36
N ASP A 443 -17.54 -10.96 -1.68
CA ASP A 443 -16.81 -9.97 -0.88
C ASP A 443 -16.73 -10.35 0.62
N GLY A 444 -15.98 -9.56 1.39
CA GLY A 444 -15.89 -9.64 2.85
C GLY A 444 -15.32 -10.96 3.40
N ARG A 445 -14.38 -11.54 2.66
CA ARG A 445 -13.54 -12.65 3.11
C ARG A 445 -12.79 -12.28 4.39
N GLU A 446 -12.95 -13.09 5.44
CA GLU A 446 -12.29 -12.87 6.73
C GLU A 446 -11.12 -13.82 6.97
N THR A 447 -9.94 -13.22 7.03
CA THR A 447 -8.69 -13.83 7.49
C THR A 447 -7.95 -12.82 8.37
N ALA A 448 -6.86 -13.27 9.01
CA ALA A 448 -5.97 -12.36 9.73
C ALA A 448 -5.28 -11.32 8.84
N TYR A 449 -5.35 -11.46 7.52
CA TYR A 449 -4.67 -10.62 6.53
C TYR A 449 -5.66 -9.85 5.64
N THR A 450 -6.95 -9.82 5.99
CA THR A 450 -7.96 -9.04 5.25
C THR A 450 -7.72 -7.55 5.44
N ASN A 451 -7.44 -6.84 4.36
CA ASN A 451 -7.20 -5.39 4.31
C ASN A 451 -8.38 -4.61 3.71
N SER A 452 -9.37 -5.29 3.12
CA SER A 452 -10.58 -4.63 2.62
C SER A 452 -11.76 -5.59 2.64
N TRP A 453 -12.90 -5.12 3.14
CA TRP A 453 -14.16 -5.86 3.14
C TRP A 453 -14.85 -5.86 1.78
N SER A 454 -14.57 -4.88 0.91
CA SER A 454 -15.10 -4.84 -0.46
C SER A 454 -14.28 -5.66 -1.46
N ALA A 455 -13.13 -6.17 -1.03
CA ALA A 455 -12.31 -7.05 -1.84
C ALA A 455 -12.99 -8.39 -2.06
N VAL A 456 -12.84 -8.91 -3.28
CA VAL A 456 -13.48 -10.13 -3.75
C VAL A 456 -12.53 -11.33 -3.82
N ASP A 457 -13.07 -12.52 -3.61
CA ASP A 457 -12.46 -13.79 -3.99
C ASP A 457 -13.43 -14.63 -4.82
N GLY A 458 -12.91 -15.40 -5.78
CA GLY A 458 -13.75 -16.09 -6.75
C GLY A 458 -12.99 -16.78 -7.87
N GLY A 459 -13.73 -17.26 -8.88
CA GLY A 459 -13.20 -17.87 -10.08
C GLY A 459 -14.29 -18.24 -11.09
N ALA A 460 -13.87 -18.81 -12.22
CA ALA A 460 -14.78 -19.28 -13.25
C ALA A 460 -15.63 -20.46 -12.78
N VAL A 461 -16.88 -20.50 -13.26
CA VAL A 461 -17.85 -21.57 -12.95
C VAL A 461 -17.59 -22.80 -13.81
N SER A 462 -17.04 -22.60 -15.01
CA SER A 462 -16.68 -23.64 -15.97
C SER A 462 -15.34 -23.32 -16.63
N GLY A 463 -14.75 -24.32 -17.29
CA GLY A 463 -13.44 -24.16 -17.95
C GLY A 463 -12.24 -24.17 -17.00
N ASP A 464 -12.45 -24.30 -15.69
CA ASP A 464 -11.39 -24.34 -14.69
C ASP A 464 -11.71 -25.34 -13.58
N SER A 465 -10.94 -26.43 -13.53
CA SER A 465 -11.08 -27.54 -12.58
C SER A 465 -9.76 -28.30 -12.45
N ALA A 466 -9.65 -29.19 -11.45
CA ALA A 466 -8.48 -30.06 -11.33
C ALA A 466 -8.26 -30.92 -12.59
N ALA A 467 -9.35 -31.42 -13.21
CA ALA A 467 -9.27 -32.17 -14.46
C ALA A 467 -8.80 -31.30 -15.65
N GLN A 468 -9.19 -30.02 -15.68
CA GLN A 468 -8.69 -29.08 -16.68
C GLN A 468 -7.19 -28.80 -16.45
N VAL A 469 -6.75 -28.65 -15.20
CA VAL A 469 -5.31 -28.53 -14.88
C VAL A 469 -4.52 -29.70 -15.45
N THR A 470 -4.94 -30.93 -15.18
CA THR A 470 -4.29 -32.12 -15.75
C THR A 470 -4.29 -32.09 -17.28
N SER A 471 -5.45 -31.88 -17.91
CA SER A 471 -5.56 -31.88 -19.37
C SER A 471 -4.73 -30.78 -20.04
N GLN A 472 -4.63 -29.59 -19.45
CA GLN A 472 -3.82 -28.51 -20.02
C GLN A 472 -2.32 -28.76 -19.82
N LEU A 473 -1.92 -29.35 -18.69
CA LEU A 473 -0.54 -29.77 -18.46
C LEU A 473 -0.09 -30.84 -19.48
N GLU A 474 -0.93 -31.84 -19.74
CA GLU A 474 -0.67 -32.86 -20.77
C GLU A 474 -0.48 -32.24 -22.17
N LYS A 475 -1.28 -31.21 -22.49
CA LYS A 475 -1.19 -30.48 -23.78
C LYS A 475 0.00 -29.53 -23.89
N SER A 476 0.65 -29.20 -22.78
CA SER A 476 1.71 -28.17 -22.76
C SER A 476 3.03 -28.65 -23.36
N GLY A 477 3.22 -29.97 -23.50
CA GLY A 477 4.44 -30.57 -24.03
C GLY A 477 5.65 -30.54 -23.07
N ILE A 478 5.47 -30.13 -21.81
CA ILE A 478 6.51 -30.25 -20.77
C ILE A 478 6.59 -31.69 -20.23
N SER A 479 7.71 -32.07 -19.63
CA SER A 479 7.92 -33.42 -19.09
C SER A 479 6.92 -33.80 -17.98
N GLU A 480 6.64 -35.10 -17.83
CA GLU A 480 5.70 -35.62 -16.84
C GLU A 480 6.05 -35.18 -15.41
N ASP A 481 7.34 -35.10 -15.07
CA ASP A 481 7.78 -34.63 -13.75
C ASP A 481 7.48 -33.14 -13.52
N ARG A 482 7.66 -32.31 -14.56
CA ARG A 482 7.26 -30.89 -14.51
C ARG A 482 5.75 -30.75 -14.39
N GLN A 483 4.98 -31.56 -15.12
CA GLN A 483 3.52 -31.61 -15.00
C GLN A 483 3.10 -31.99 -13.58
N LYS A 484 3.71 -33.02 -12.99
CA LYS A 484 3.42 -33.49 -11.63
C LYS A 484 3.69 -32.40 -10.58
N ILE A 485 4.83 -31.70 -10.68
CA ILE A 485 5.17 -30.57 -9.80
C ILE A 485 4.13 -29.45 -9.94
N LEU A 486 3.83 -29.02 -11.16
CA LEU A 486 2.91 -27.92 -11.41
C LEU A 486 1.47 -28.25 -11.02
N ALA A 487 1.01 -29.49 -11.26
CA ALA A 487 -0.29 -29.97 -10.83
C ALA A 487 -0.43 -29.93 -9.30
N SER A 488 0.58 -30.39 -8.57
CA SER A 488 0.60 -30.36 -7.11
C SER A 488 0.56 -28.92 -6.57
N ILE A 489 1.38 -28.02 -7.12
CA ILE A 489 1.37 -26.61 -6.71
C ILE A 489 0.03 -25.96 -7.03
N SER A 490 -0.50 -26.15 -8.24
CA SER A 490 -1.78 -25.57 -8.65
C SER A 490 -2.94 -26.04 -7.77
N GLY A 491 -2.93 -27.29 -7.33
CA GLY A 491 -3.90 -27.84 -6.38
C GLY A 491 -3.92 -27.13 -5.02
N LEU A 492 -2.80 -26.53 -4.61
CA LEU A 492 -2.68 -25.72 -3.39
C LEU A 492 -3.04 -24.24 -3.62
N GLU A 493 -2.82 -23.73 -4.82
CA GLU A 493 -2.95 -22.31 -5.17
C GLU A 493 -4.35 -21.95 -5.74
N GLY A 494 -5.07 -22.93 -6.28
CA GLY A 494 -6.49 -22.81 -6.57
C GLY A 494 -6.92 -23.07 -8.01
N THR A 495 -6.05 -23.52 -8.92
CA THR A 495 -6.24 -23.68 -10.39
C THR A 495 -6.06 -22.37 -11.21
N PHE A 496 -6.60 -22.25 -12.43
CA PHE A 496 -6.23 -21.18 -13.39
C PHE A 496 -6.99 -19.86 -13.24
N SER A 497 -8.21 -19.88 -12.70
CA SER A 497 -9.09 -18.70 -12.68
C SER A 497 -9.20 -18.02 -11.32
N LYS A 498 -8.64 -18.62 -10.27
CA LYS A 498 -8.88 -18.10 -8.92
C LYS A 498 -8.24 -16.75 -8.72
N VAL A 499 -9.05 -15.85 -8.20
CA VAL A 499 -8.63 -14.53 -7.79
C VAL A 499 -8.86 -14.38 -6.28
N ASN A 500 -7.87 -13.78 -5.62
CA ASN A 500 -7.96 -13.27 -4.26
C ASN A 500 -7.52 -11.81 -4.26
N THR A 501 -8.33 -10.90 -3.71
CA THR A 501 -7.98 -9.47 -3.68
C THR A 501 -7.93 -8.88 -2.28
N TRP A 502 -8.12 -9.69 -1.24
CA TRP A 502 -8.38 -9.21 0.11
C TRP A 502 -7.14 -8.92 0.96
N ASP A 503 -5.92 -9.31 0.54
CA ASP A 503 -4.69 -9.11 1.34
C ASP A 503 -3.72 -8.07 0.77
N ILE A 504 -2.47 -8.08 1.25
CA ILE A 504 -1.39 -7.17 0.80
C ILE A 504 -0.95 -7.39 -0.64
N GLY A 505 -1.32 -8.53 -1.23
CA GLY A 505 -1.08 -8.82 -2.64
C GLY A 505 -1.93 -7.97 -3.58
N ARG A 506 -2.99 -7.32 -3.06
CA ARG A 506 -4.01 -6.54 -3.75
C ARG A 506 -4.83 -7.32 -4.77
N VAL A 507 -4.18 -7.92 -5.75
CA VAL A 507 -4.79 -8.84 -6.72
C VAL A 507 -3.82 -9.99 -6.90
N SER A 508 -4.26 -11.16 -6.49
CA SER A 508 -3.58 -12.43 -6.71
C SER A 508 -4.43 -13.27 -7.65
N TRP A 509 -3.82 -13.84 -8.68
CA TRP A 509 -4.53 -14.55 -9.73
C TRP A 509 -3.74 -15.74 -10.28
N GLY A 510 -4.48 -16.80 -10.61
CA GLY A 510 -4.04 -17.81 -11.55
C GLY A 510 -3.32 -19.00 -10.95
N PHE A 511 -2.75 -19.79 -11.87
CA PHE A 511 -2.22 -21.15 -11.71
C PHE A 511 -1.24 -21.34 -10.55
N THR A 512 -0.48 -20.30 -10.22
CA THR A 512 0.43 -20.26 -9.07
C THR A 512 0.23 -19.02 -8.18
N GLN A 513 -0.96 -18.42 -8.22
CA GLN A 513 -1.36 -17.20 -7.48
C GLN A 513 -0.35 -16.05 -7.58
N TRP A 514 -0.07 -15.59 -8.81
CA TRP A 514 0.76 -14.41 -9.00
C TRP A 514 0.08 -13.15 -8.47
N THR A 515 0.85 -12.24 -7.88
CA THR A 515 0.32 -11.08 -7.17
C THR A 515 0.79 -9.76 -7.77
N LEU A 516 -0.06 -8.72 -7.77
CA LEU A 516 0.37 -7.34 -8.07
C LEU A 516 1.26 -6.76 -6.97
N GLY A 517 1.21 -7.30 -5.75
CA GLY A 517 2.06 -6.91 -4.63
C GLY A 517 1.84 -5.47 -4.13
N LYS A 518 2.67 -5.08 -3.16
CA LYS A 518 2.57 -3.81 -2.42
C LYS A 518 2.82 -2.53 -3.24
N ASP A 519 3.33 -2.64 -4.47
CA ASP A 519 3.60 -1.49 -5.34
C ASP A 519 2.84 -1.57 -6.69
N GLY A 520 2.06 -2.63 -6.91
CA GLY A 520 1.39 -2.88 -8.20
C GLY A 520 2.33 -3.45 -9.28
N ASN A 521 3.53 -3.87 -8.92
CA ASN A 521 4.57 -4.39 -9.82
C ASN A 521 5.08 -5.80 -9.45
N GLY A 522 4.27 -6.59 -8.77
CA GLY A 522 4.62 -7.94 -8.33
C GLY A 522 4.69 -8.96 -9.48
N THR A 523 4.67 -10.25 -9.11
CA THR A 523 4.80 -11.35 -10.07
C THR A 523 3.69 -11.40 -11.11
N LEU A 524 2.49 -10.88 -10.81
CA LEU A 524 1.40 -10.79 -11.79
C LEU A 524 1.71 -9.75 -12.88
N ALA A 525 2.29 -8.60 -12.51
CA ALA A 525 2.77 -7.64 -13.51
C ALA A 525 3.89 -8.26 -14.36
N GLY A 526 4.71 -9.14 -13.78
CA GLY A 526 5.69 -9.95 -14.51
C GLY A 526 5.05 -10.84 -15.57
N PHE A 527 4.01 -11.61 -15.20
CA PHE A 527 3.25 -12.44 -16.14
C PHE A 527 2.61 -11.58 -17.24
N MET A 528 1.95 -10.48 -16.89
CA MET A 528 1.31 -9.58 -17.85
C MET A 528 2.30 -9.03 -18.88
N ARG A 529 3.52 -8.64 -18.45
CA ARG A 529 4.57 -8.16 -19.35
C ARG A 529 5.06 -9.25 -20.29
N ASP A 530 5.24 -10.46 -19.77
CA ASP A 530 5.66 -11.58 -20.60
C ASP A 530 4.58 -11.90 -21.65
N LEU A 531 3.32 -12.03 -21.24
CA LEU A 531 2.20 -12.28 -22.15
C LEU A 531 2.07 -11.17 -23.20
N LYS A 532 2.16 -9.89 -22.80
CA LYS A 532 2.11 -8.77 -23.74
C LYS A 532 3.23 -8.82 -24.78
N LYS A 533 4.38 -9.40 -24.45
CA LYS A 533 5.51 -9.58 -25.35
C LYS A 533 5.37 -10.84 -26.23
N THR A 534 4.92 -11.95 -25.66
CA THR A 534 4.94 -13.26 -26.29
C THR A 534 3.65 -13.59 -27.05
N ASP A 535 2.52 -13.07 -26.60
CA ASP A 535 1.20 -13.18 -27.24
C ASP A 535 0.36 -11.90 -27.04
N PRO A 536 0.66 -10.83 -27.81
CA PRO A 536 -0.07 -9.56 -27.72
C PRO A 536 -1.57 -9.70 -28.04
N ALA A 537 -1.94 -10.66 -28.89
CA ALA A 537 -3.34 -10.87 -29.27
C ALA A 537 -4.15 -11.45 -28.11
N GLN A 538 -3.62 -12.48 -27.42
CA GLN A 538 -4.25 -13.02 -26.22
C GLN A 538 -4.28 -11.98 -25.08
N TYR A 539 -3.23 -11.16 -24.96
CA TYR A 539 -3.18 -10.05 -24.01
C TYR A 539 -4.30 -9.03 -24.27
N GLU A 540 -4.47 -8.58 -25.52
CA GLU A 540 -5.50 -7.61 -25.89
C GLU A 540 -6.91 -8.18 -25.69
N LYS A 541 -7.12 -9.44 -26.09
CA LYS A 541 -8.38 -10.18 -25.89
C LYS A 541 -8.78 -10.26 -24.42
N SER A 542 -7.81 -10.48 -23.54
CA SER A 542 -8.05 -10.79 -22.13
C SER A 542 -8.00 -9.56 -21.23
N PHE A 543 -7.13 -8.58 -21.51
CA PHE A 543 -6.85 -7.45 -20.62
C PHE A 543 -6.99 -6.10 -21.35
N GLY A 544 -6.24 -5.91 -22.44
CA GLY A 544 -6.06 -4.59 -23.07
C GLY A 544 -7.37 -3.91 -23.45
N LYS A 545 -8.32 -4.65 -24.02
CA LYS A 545 -9.63 -4.12 -24.44
C LYS A 545 -10.51 -3.61 -23.29
N PHE A 546 -10.20 -3.98 -22.05
CA PHE A 546 -10.87 -3.52 -20.82
C PHE A 546 -10.11 -2.38 -20.13
N GLY A 547 -9.05 -1.86 -20.75
CA GLY A 547 -8.20 -0.80 -20.21
C GLY A 547 -7.15 -1.31 -19.21
N LEU A 548 -7.03 -2.63 -19.01
CA LEU A 548 -6.00 -3.23 -18.17
C LEU A 548 -4.70 -3.34 -18.95
N ASP A 549 -3.65 -2.70 -18.44
CA ASP A 549 -2.34 -2.75 -19.06
C ASP A 549 -1.19 -2.89 -18.04
N VAL A 550 0.05 -2.96 -18.53
CA VAL A 550 1.27 -3.06 -17.74
C VAL A 550 2.42 -2.32 -18.43
N ASP A 551 3.23 -1.62 -17.63
CA ASP A 551 4.49 -1.00 -18.06
C ASP A 551 5.67 -1.52 -17.22
N ALA A 552 6.86 -0.93 -17.40
CA ALA A 552 8.06 -1.33 -16.66
C ALA A 552 7.95 -1.09 -15.14
N LYS A 553 7.09 -0.16 -14.71
CA LYS A 553 6.88 0.22 -13.31
C LYS A 553 5.70 -0.52 -12.66
N GLY A 554 4.85 -1.19 -13.44
CA GLY A 554 3.78 -2.05 -12.91
C GLY A 554 2.50 -1.96 -13.70
N VAL A 555 1.40 -2.33 -13.06
CA VAL A 555 0.06 -2.32 -13.65
C VAL A 555 -0.41 -0.91 -13.96
N VAL A 556 -1.12 -0.79 -15.07
CA VAL A 556 -1.72 0.45 -15.58
C VAL A 556 -3.20 0.18 -15.82
N LEU A 557 -4.06 1.14 -15.49
CA LEU A 557 -5.49 1.05 -15.77
C LEU A 557 -5.94 2.32 -16.48
N THR A 558 -6.43 2.17 -17.70
CA THR A 558 -7.13 3.23 -18.43
C THR A 558 -8.62 3.10 -18.15
N ARG A 559 -9.22 4.13 -17.56
CA ARG A 559 -10.65 4.17 -17.27
C ARG A 559 -11.46 4.69 -18.47
N PRO A 560 -12.78 4.44 -18.49
CA PRO A 560 -13.66 4.96 -19.54
C PRO A 560 -13.74 6.47 -19.69
N ASP A 561 -13.38 7.23 -18.65
CA ASP A 561 -13.28 8.69 -18.71
C ASP A 561 -11.93 9.17 -19.28
N GLY A 562 -11.11 8.23 -19.77
CA GLY A 562 -9.78 8.46 -20.29
C GLY A 562 -8.70 8.57 -19.20
N THR A 563 -9.04 8.54 -17.92
CA THR A 563 -8.06 8.66 -16.84
C THR A 563 -7.15 7.43 -16.77
N VAL A 564 -5.85 7.65 -16.58
CA VAL A 564 -4.86 6.57 -16.47
C VAL A 564 -4.33 6.50 -15.03
N LEU A 565 -4.53 5.35 -14.39
CA LEU A 565 -3.95 5.01 -13.09
C LEU A 565 -2.72 4.13 -13.29
N LYS A 566 -1.78 4.19 -12.34
CA LYS A 566 -0.56 3.39 -12.37
C LYS A 566 -0.22 2.83 -10.99
N GLY A 567 0.51 1.70 -10.97
CA GLY A 567 1.03 1.08 -9.76
C GLY A 567 -0.06 0.80 -8.73
N VAL A 568 0.15 1.27 -7.50
CA VAL A 568 -0.80 1.11 -6.38
C VAL A 568 -2.20 1.58 -6.74
N ALA A 569 -2.37 2.75 -7.37
CA ALA A 569 -3.68 3.29 -7.67
C ALA A 569 -4.46 2.42 -8.68
N ALA A 570 -3.76 1.84 -9.66
CA ALA A 570 -4.36 0.89 -10.60
C ALA A 570 -4.72 -0.42 -9.89
N ALA A 571 -3.81 -0.95 -9.06
CA ALA A 571 -4.04 -2.19 -8.32
C ALA A 571 -5.24 -2.09 -7.34
N GLU A 572 -5.41 -0.96 -6.64
CA GLU A 572 -6.57 -0.72 -5.76
C GLU A 572 -7.89 -0.58 -6.53
N ALA A 573 -7.85 0.05 -7.71
CA ALA A 573 -9.02 0.10 -8.58
C ALA A 573 -9.45 -1.30 -9.05
N ILE A 574 -8.50 -2.14 -9.46
CA ILE A 574 -8.79 -3.53 -9.87
C ILE A 574 -9.31 -4.35 -8.69
N ARG A 575 -8.68 -4.21 -7.51
CA ARG A 575 -9.02 -4.94 -6.27
C ARG A 575 -10.50 -4.80 -5.87
N THR A 576 -11.07 -3.62 -6.07
CA THR A 576 -12.41 -3.27 -5.55
C THR A 576 -13.50 -3.20 -6.62
N ASP A 577 -13.13 -3.31 -7.90
CA ASP A 577 -14.08 -3.32 -9.00
C ASP A 577 -14.39 -4.76 -9.44
N VAL A 578 -15.64 -5.17 -9.24
CA VAL A 578 -16.14 -6.50 -9.59
C VAL A 578 -15.93 -6.85 -11.06
N LYS A 579 -16.08 -5.88 -11.99
CA LYS A 579 -15.90 -6.15 -13.41
C LYS A 579 -14.42 -6.38 -13.71
N LEU A 580 -13.53 -5.54 -13.19
CA LEU A 580 -12.08 -5.68 -13.42
C LEU A 580 -11.53 -6.97 -12.80
N ALA A 581 -11.97 -7.35 -11.60
CA ALA A 581 -11.60 -8.63 -11.00
C ALA A 581 -12.15 -9.82 -11.81
N ALA A 582 -13.38 -9.72 -12.34
CA ALA A 582 -13.97 -10.74 -13.19
C ALA A 582 -13.19 -10.98 -14.49
N VAL A 583 -12.58 -9.93 -15.06
CA VAL A 583 -11.75 -10.04 -16.27
C VAL A 583 -10.60 -11.03 -16.05
N PHE A 584 -9.89 -10.95 -14.92
CA PHE A 584 -8.85 -11.92 -14.58
C PHE A 584 -9.42 -13.34 -14.42
N MET A 585 -10.51 -13.49 -13.67
CA MET A 585 -11.13 -14.81 -13.48
C MET A 585 -11.55 -15.44 -14.82
N ALA A 586 -12.17 -14.66 -15.70
CA ALA A 586 -12.61 -15.14 -17.01
C ALA A 586 -11.43 -15.49 -17.92
N ALA A 587 -10.35 -14.69 -17.89
CA ALA A 587 -9.12 -15.01 -18.59
C ALA A 587 -8.55 -16.37 -18.17
N GLY A 588 -8.67 -16.75 -16.90
CA GLY A 588 -8.19 -18.05 -16.41
C GLY A 588 -8.97 -19.27 -16.91
N ALA A 589 -10.17 -19.08 -17.47
CA ALA A 589 -10.93 -20.16 -18.10
C ALA A 589 -10.61 -20.34 -19.59
N ASP A 590 -9.86 -19.41 -20.20
CA ASP A 590 -9.48 -19.47 -21.62
C ASP A 590 -8.33 -20.48 -21.81
N PRO A 591 -8.49 -21.53 -22.64
CA PRO A 591 -7.44 -22.53 -22.87
C PRO A 591 -6.09 -21.93 -23.34
N ALA A 592 -6.10 -20.90 -24.18
CA ALA A 592 -4.86 -20.26 -24.63
C ALA A 592 -4.15 -19.54 -23.47
N MET A 593 -4.92 -18.90 -22.59
CA MET A 593 -4.39 -18.30 -21.37
C MET A 593 -3.88 -19.36 -20.39
N GLN A 594 -4.55 -20.51 -20.29
CA GLN A 594 -4.10 -21.62 -19.44
C GLN A 594 -2.72 -22.14 -19.90
N GLN A 595 -2.52 -22.28 -21.21
CA GLN A 595 -1.21 -22.63 -21.77
C GLN A 595 -0.15 -21.56 -21.48
N ALA A 596 -0.48 -20.28 -21.62
CA ALA A 596 0.42 -19.19 -21.25
C ALA A 596 0.80 -19.21 -19.76
N GLN A 597 -0.15 -19.50 -18.87
CA GLN A 597 0.08 -19.65 -17.43
C GLN A 597 1.01 -20.83 -17.12
N ILE A 598 0.82 -21.98 -17.76
CA ILE A 598 1.70 -23.16 -17.59
C ILE A 598 3.11 -22.83 -18.03
N LYS A 599 3.27 -22.27 -19.24
CA LYS A 599 4.58 -21.90 -19.78
C LYS A 599 5.31 -20.93 -18.85
N TYR A 600 4.63 -19.88 -18.40
CA TYR A 600 5.23 -18.89 -17.49
C TYR A 600 5.62 -19.50 -16.13
N ALA A 601 4.79 -20.40 -15.59
CA ALA A 601 5.10 -21.13 -14.37
C ALA A 601 6.32 -22.06 -14.56
N ASP A 602 6.38 -22.80 -15.65
CA ASP A 602 7.47 -23.72 -15.96
C ASP A 602 8.81 -22.98 -16.14
N GLU A 603 8.84 -21.96 -17.00
CA GLU A 603 10.04 -21.17 -17.28
C GLU A 603 10.51 -20.38 -16.05
N GLY A 604 9.58 -19.73 -15.35
CA GLY A 604 9.91 -18.86 -14.23
C GLY A 604 10.16 -19.61 -12.93
N LYS A 605 9.31 -20.59 -12.57
CA LYS A 605 9.30 -21.21 -11.24
C LYS A 605 10.06 -22.51 -11.18
N ILE A 606 10.10 -23.30 -12.25
CA ILE A 606 10.93 -24.51 -12.30
C ILE A 606 12.29 -24.15 -12.90
N SER A 607 12.34 -23.79 -14.18
CA SER A 607 13.59 -23.56 -14.91
C SER A 607 14.40 -22.40 -14.31
N GLY A 608 13.78 -21.27 -14.00
CA GLY A 608 14.43 -20.13 -13.37
C GLY A 608 15.05 -20.47 -12.01
N THR A 609 14.29 -21.13 -11.15
CA THR A 609 14.77 -21.58 -9.82
C THR A 609 15.94 -22.56 -9.96
N ARG A 610 15.78 -23.60 -10.77
CA ARG A 610 16.79 -24.64 -11.02
C ARG A 610 18.09 -24.11 -11.64
N ASN A 611 18.01 -23.08 -12.49
CA ASN A 611 19.17 -22.46 -13.13
C ASN A 611 19.89 -21.42 -12.26
N THR A 612 19.43 -21.17 -11.03
CA THR A 612 20.11 -20.25 -10.09
C THR A 612 21.56 -20.69 -9.89
N SER A 613 22.50 -19.79 -10.18
CA SER A 613 23.93 -20.01 -9.97
C SER A 613 24.34 -19.65 -8.55
N VAL A 614 24.97 -20.59 -7.86
CA VAL A 614 25.41 -20.48 -6.46
C VAL A 614 26.93 -20.42 -6.44
N PRO A 615 27.53 -19.31 -5.98
CA PRO A 615 28.96 -19.26 -5.71
C PRO A 615 29.27 -20.14 -4.50
N VAL A 616 30.23 -21.04 -4.63
CA VAL A 616 30.67 -21.93 -3.53
C VAL A 616 32.19 -21.92 -3.44
N THR A 617 32.71 -22.13 -2.23
CA THR A 617 34.15 -22.31 -1.98
C THR A 617 34.37 -23.56 -1.15
N GLY A 618 34.96 -24.58 -1.77
CA GLY A 618 35.31 -25.85 -1.16
C GLY A 618 36.83 -26.05 -1.11
N LYS A 619 37.30 -27.30 -1.12
CA LYS A 619 38.74 -27.62 -1.18
C LYS A 619 39.04 -28.60 -2.31
N ASP A 620 40.17 -28.42 -2.99
CA ASP A 620 40.67 -29.38 -3.97
C ASP A 620 41.29 -30.62 -3.30
N ALA A 621 41.84 -31.54 -4.13
CA ALA A 621 42.48 -32.76 -3.65
C ALA A 621 43.69 -32.47 -2.75
N GLU A 622 44.33 -31.32 -2.93
CA GLU A 622 45.46 -30.82 -2.16
C GLU A 622 45.03 -30.04 -0.90
N GLY A 623 43.73 -29.93 -0.63
CA GLY A 623 43.16 -29.24 0.52
C GLY A 623 43.15 -27.71 0.40
N LYS A 624 43.48 -27.16 -0.78
CA LYS A 624 43.51 -25.72 -1.04
C LYS A 624 42.11 -25.19 -1.37
N PRO A 625 41.78 -23.94 -0.99
CA PRO A 625 40.49 -23.35 -1.30
C PRO A 625 40.24 -23.30 -2.81
N LYS A 626 39.08 -23.82 -3.25
CA LYS A 626 38.67 -23.82 -4.66
C LYS A 626 37.26 -23.24 -4.79
N ALA A 627 37.15 -22.18 -5.58
CA ALA A 627 35.88 -21.51 -5.84
C ALA A 627 35.25 -22.01 -7.14
N ALA A 628 33.93 -22.15 -7.17
CA ALA A 628 33.15 -22.46 -8.36
C ALA A 628 31.77 -21.79 -8.34
N LYS A 629 31.08 -21.83 -9.48
CA LYS A 629 29.66 -21.48 -9.58
C LYS A 629 28.90 -22.73 -10.05
N LEU A 630 28.06 -23.26 -9.16
CA LEU A 630 27.22 -24.43 -9.45
C LEU A 630 25.79 -23.98 -9.70
N LYS A 631 25.03 -24.66 -10.55
CA LYS A 631 23.59 -24.44 -10.64
C LYS A 631 22.88 -25.34 -9.65
N LEU A 632 21.75 -24.89 -9.12
CA LEU A 632 20.94 -25.72 -8.21
C LEU A 632 20.54 -27.06 -8.84
N LYS A 633 20.23 -27.08 -10.14
CA LYS A 633 19.93 -28.31 -10.89
C LYS A 633 21.05 -29.33 -10.96
N ASP A 634 22.30 -28.91 -10.75
CA ASP A 634 23.45 -29.82 -10.80
C ASP A 634 23.54 -30.66 -9.50
N VAL A 635 22.82 -30.24 -8.45
CA VAL A 635 22.83 -30.89 -7.12
C VAL A 635 21.44 -31.38 -6.72
N VAL A 636 20.37 -30.63 -7.01
CA VAL A 636 18.99 -30.99 -6.69
C VAL A 636 18.39 -31.76 -7.87
N THR A 637 18.51 -33.10 -7.82
CA THR A 637 18.16 -34.00 -8.93
C THR A 637 17.01 -34.96 -8.63
N SER A 638 16.49 -34.97 -7.41
CA SER A 638 15.27 -35.71 -7.05
C SER A 638 14.00 -34.94 -7.41
N GLU A 639 12.91 -35.68 -7.68
CA GLU A 639 11.58 -35.10 -7.90
C GLU A 639 11.16 -34.27 -6.68
N TYR A 640 11.32 -34.83 -5.48
CA TYR A 640 10.89 -34.21 -4.22
C TYR A 640 11.65 -32.91 -3.91
N GLY A 641 12.97 -32.90 -4.15
CA GLY A 641 13.79 -31.70 -3.99
C GLY A 641 13.34 -30.59 -4.93
N ASN A 642 13.09 -30.92 -6.21
CA ASN A 642 12.59 -29.96 -7.19
C ASN A 642 11.15 -29.48 -6.87
N ALA A 643 10.27 -30.36 -6.39
CA ALA A 643 8.91 -30.01 -6.00
C ALA A 643 8.87 -28.99 -4.86
N ILE A 644 9.54 -29.26 -3.74
CA ILE A 644 9.53 -28.34 -2.58
C ILE A 644 10.28 -27.05 -2.88
N MET A 645 11.38 -27.13 -3.62
CA MET A 645 12.13 -25.94 -4.02
C MET A 645 11.25 -25.02 -4.88
N THR A 646 10.50 -25.57 -5.83
CA THR A 646 9.56 -24.82 -6.69
C THR A 646 8.39 -24.27 -5.87
N ASP A 647 7.79 -25.11 -5.01
CA ASP A 647 6.70 -24.73 -4.12
C ASP A 647 7.05 -23.53 -3.22
N LEU A 648 8.24 -23.55 -2.61
CA LEU A 648 8.75 -22.44 -1.82
C LEU A 648 9.04 -21.19 -2.65
N ALA A 649 9.45 -21.34 -3.91
CA ALA A 649 9.61 -20.22 -4.84
C ALA A 649 8.27 -19.59 -5.25
N VAL A 650 7.17 -20.35 -5.18
CA VAL A 650 5.80 -19.87 -5.40
C VAL A 650 5.23 -19.23 -4.12
N ASN A 651 5.12 -20.01 -3.04
CA ASN A 651 4.41 -19.63 -1.82
C ASN A 651 5.16 -18.62 -0.93
N ALA A 652 6.49 -18.58 -0.99
CA ALA A 652 7.31 -17.73 -0.11
C ALA A 652 8.39 -16.91 -0.84
N GLY A 653 8.54 -17.10 -2.15
CA GLY A 653 9.60 -16.46 -2.94
C GLY A 653 11.02 -16.84 -2.48
N SER A 654 11.20 -17.96 -1.78
CA SER A 654 12.45 -18.29 -1.08
C SER A 654 13.14 -19.58 -1.50
N GLY A 655 12.53 -20.41 -2.36
CA GLY A 655 13.04 -21.73 -2.73
C GLY A 655 14.50 -21.73 -3.16
N ALA A 656 14.84 -20.96 -4.20
CA ALA A 656 16.23 -20.84 -4.68
C ALA A 656 17.19 -20.34 -3.59
N ARG A 657 16.79 -19.33 -2.81
CA ARG A 657 17.62 -18.74 -1.75
C ARG A 657 17.93 -19.74 -0.63
N VAL A 658 16.93 -20.52 -0.20
CA VAL A 658 17.09 -21.55 0.84
C VAL A 658 17.99 -22.67 0.34
N ALA A 659 17.75 -23.16 -0.88
CA ALA A 659 18.59 -24.20 -1.48
C ALA A 659 20.04 -23.74 -1.69
N ALA A 660 20.24 -22.52 -2.19
CA ALA A 660 21.57 -21.94 -2.41
C ALA A 660 22.35 -21.80 -1.09
N ALA A 661 21.70 -21.30 -0.04
CA ALA A 661 22.34 -21.16 1.27
C ALA A 661 22.72 -22.52 1.88
N ALA A 662 21.87 -23.54 1.71
CA ALA A 662 22.16 -24.89 2.16
C ALA A 662 23.32 -25.53 1.38
N LEU A 663 23.37 -25.34 0.06
CA LEU A 663 24.46 -25.80 -0.79
C LEU A 663 25.80 -25.13 -0.42
N GLU A 664 25.81 -23.80 -0.29
CA GLU A 664 27.01 -23.05 0.09
C GLU A 664 27.53 -23.51 1.46
N LYS A 665 26.64 -23.67 2.43
CA LYS A 665 26.98 -24.18 3.76
C LYS A 665 27.55 -25.60 3.69
N TYR A 666 26.92 -26.50 2.94
CA TYR A 666 27.38 -27.88 2.81
C TYR A 666 28.79 -27.95 2.21
N VAL A 667 29.04 -27.25 1.10
CA VAL A 667 30.35 -27.26 0.43
C VAL A 667 31.43 -26.70 1.35
N LYS A 668 31.14 -25.62 2.07
CA LYS A 668 32.05 -25.01 3.04
C LYS A 668 32.38 -25.95 4.21
N ASP A 669 31.36 -26.54 4.83
CA ASP A 669 31.52 -27.34 6.05
C ASP A 669 32.19 -28.70 5.77
N LYS A 670 31.85 -29.32 4.62
CA LYS A 670 32.43 -30.60 4.22
C LYS A 670 33.77 -30.44 3.50
N GLY A 671 34.09 -29.25 3.01
CA GLY A 671 35.33 -28.96 2.29
C GLY A 671 35.50 -29.79 1.02
N VAL A 672 34.40 -30.11 0.32
CA VAL A 672 34.43 -30.93 -0.90
C VAL A 672 34.94 -30.16 -2.11
N ASP A 673 35.51 -30.84 -3.11
CA ASP A 673 35.90 -30.20 -4.37
C ASP A 673 34.64 -29.85 -5.17
N PRO A 674 34.37 -28.56 -5.45
CA PRO A 674 33.20 -28.16 -6.22
C PRO A 674 33.14 -28.75 -7.64
N ALA A 675 34.26 -29.21 -8.21
CA ALA A 675 34.29 -29.85 -9.52
C ALA A 675 33.76 -31.30 -9.50
N LYS A 676 33.67 -31.92 -8.32
CA LYS A 676 33.34 -33.35 -8.14
C LYS A 676 31.89 -33.57 -7.67
N VAL A 677 30.95 -32.76 -8.15
CA VAL A 677 29.53 -32.79 -7.72
C VAL A 677 28.93 -34.20 -7.74
N LYS A 678 29.29 -35.05 -8.71
CA LYS A 678 28.77 -36.42 -8.79
C LYS A 678 29.09 -37.28 -7.56
N GLU A 679 30.19 -37.02 -6.86
CA GLU A 679 30.64 -37.81 -5.71
C GLU A 679 29.89 -37.43 -4.42
N TRP A 680 29.59 -36.14 -4.23
CA TRP A 680 29.01 -35.62 -2.98
C TRP A 680 27.60 -35.03 -3.13
N GLY A 681 27.14 -34.79 -4.36
CA GLY A 681 25.87 -34.15 -4.70
C GLY A 681 24.65 -34.84 -4.08
N PRO A 682 24.53 -36.18 -4.15
CA PRO A 682 23.45 -36.90 -3.47
C PRO A 682 23.38 -36.69 -1.96
N ASP A 683 24.51 -36.47 -1.29
CA ASP A 683 24.52 -36.17 0.16
C ASP A 683 24.20 -34.69 0.43
N ALA A 684 24.74 -33.78 -0.40
CA ALA A 684 24.39 -32.36 -0.36
C ALA A 684 22.89 -32.13 -0.57
N GLU A 685 22.27 -32.87 -1.48
CA GLU A 685 20.83 -32.80 -1.75
C GLU A 685 20.00 -33.11 -0.50
N LYS A 686 20.40 -34.10 0.32
CA LYS A 686 19.70 -34.39 1.59
C LYS A 686 19.73 -33.19 2.53
N ALA A 687 20.87 -32.51 2.64
CA ALA A 687 21.01 -31.31 3.47
C ALA A 687 20.17 -30.14 2.90
N ILE A 688 20.11 -30.00 1.58
CA ILE A 688 19.28 -29.00 0.90
C ILE A 688 17.79 -29.30 1.16
N ILE A 689 17.34 -30.55 0.98
CA ILE A 689 15.96 -30.97 1.24
C ILE A 689 15.59 -30.68 2.70
N ALA A 690 16.45 -31.00 3.67
CA ALA A 690 16.19 -30.69 5.08
C ALA A 690 16.01 -29.18 5.32
N ALA A 691 16.81 -28.34 4.67
CA ALA A 691 16.67 -26.88 4.76
C ALA A 691 15.37 -26.38 4.12
N LEU A 692 14.98 -26.97 2.97
CA LEU A 692 13.73 -26.66 2.29
C LEU A 692 12.52 -27.10 3.13
N GLU A 693 12.52 -28.31 3.69
CA GLU A 693 11.48 -28.79 4.60
C GLU A 693 11.35 -27.86 5.82
N GLY A 694 12.48 -27.46 6.42
CA GLY A 694 12.49 -26.53 7.56
C GLY A 694 11.98 -25.12 7.23
N ALA A 695 12.04 -24.71 5.97
CA ALA A 695 11.50 -23.43 5.51
C ALA A 695 10.04 -23.50 5.03
N SER A 696 9.52 -24.71 4.80
CA SER A 696 8.16 -24.94 4.29
C SER A 696 7.15 -25.07 5.42
N ARG A 697 5.87 -25.00 5.04
CA ARG A 697 4.75 -25.19 5.98
C ARG A 697 4.37 -26.67 6.02
N SER A 698 4.03 -27.15 7.22
CA SER A 698 3.74 -28.58 7.46
C SER A 698 2.64 -29.12 6.55
N GLU A 699 1.59 -28.35 6.28
CA GLU A 699 0.48 -28.75 5.44
C GLU A 699 0.89 -28.96 3.97
N ARG A 700 1.80 -28.14 3.44
CA ARG A 700 2.32 -28.31 2.08
C ARG A 700 3.24 -29.51 1.99
N LEU A 701 4.04 -29.78 3.03
CA LEU A 701 4.88 -30.98 3.10
C LEU A 701 4.07 -32.28 3.16
N VAL A 702 2.89 -32.28 3.81
CA VAL A 702 1.96 -33.41 3.74
C VAL A 702 1.47 -33.60 2.32
N HIS A 703 1.00 -32.53 1.67
CA HIS A 703 0.51 -32.58 0.30
C HIS A 703 1.56 -33.12 -0.70
N HIS A 704 2.81 -32.66 -0.62
CA HIS A 704 3.90 -33.14 -1.49
C HIS A 704 4.27 -34.61 -1.22
N ARG A 705 4.12 -35.10 0.02
CA ARG A 705 4.33 -36.53 0.32
C ARG A 705 3.22 -37.39 -0.28
N GLU A 706 1.98 -36.94 -0.19
CA GLU A 706 0.81 -37.63 -0.76
C GLU A 706 0.86 -37.65 -2.29
N ALA A 707 1.46 -36.64 -2.92
CA ALA A 707 1.69 -36.59 -4.37
C ALA A 707 2.74 -37.61 -4.86
N GLY A 708 3.44 -38.32 -3.95
CA GLY A 708 4.32 -39.43 -4.31
C GLY A 708 5.58 -39.03 -5.08
N PHE A 709 6.16 -37.87 -4.80
CA PHE A 709 7.44 -37.47 -5.41
C PHE A 709 8.60 -38.34 -4.90
N SER A 710 9.42 -38.86 -5.82
CA SER A 710 10.61 -39.64 -5.46
C SER A 710 11.67 -38.76 -4.77
N LYS A 711 12.23 -39.28 -3.67
CA LYS A 711 13.40 -38.69 -2.99
C LYS A 711 14.73 -39.23 -3.52
N ALA A 712 14.70 -40.15 -4.48
CA ALA A 712 15.92 -40.74 -5.03
C ALA A 712 16.70 -39.72 -5.86
N PRO A 713 18.04 -39.63 -5.74
CA PRO A 713 18.85 -38.80 -6.62
C PRO A 713 18.64 -39.17 -8.08
N ASN A 714 18.62 -38.17 -8.96
CA ASN A 714 18.39 -38.28 -10.41
C ASN A 714 17.01 -38.84 -10.79
N SER A 715 16.04 -38.83 -9.89
CA SER A 715 14.68 -39.24 -10.24
C SER A 715 13.91 -38.18 -11.04
N PHE A 716 14.35 -36.92 -11.04
CA PHE A 716 13.73 -35.86 -11.84
C PHE A 716 14.26 -35.88 -13.28
N ALA A 717 13.40 -36.24 -14.22
CA ALA A 717 13.63 -36.18 -15.66
C ALA A 717 13.16 -34.82 -16.19
N ASP A 718 14.10 -34.06 -16.76
CA ASP A 718 13.86 -32.70 -17.25
C ASP A 718 13.07 -32.68 -18.57
#